data_AF-A0A9J5X3R7-F1
#
_entry.id   AF-A0A9J5X3R7-F1
#
_cell.length_a   1.000
_cell.length_b   1.000
_cell.length_c   1.000
_cell.angle_alpha   90.00
_cell.angle_beta   90.00
_cell.angle_gamma   90.00
#
_symmetry.space_group_name_H-M   'P 1'
#
loop_
_entity.id
_entity.type
_entity.pdbx_description
1 polymer ?
#
loop_
_entity_poly.entity_id
_entity_poly.type
_entity_poly.pdbx_seq_one_letter_code
_entity_poly.pdbx_strand_id
1 'polypeptide(L)'
;MRLPIFTTLSLLLSLLLLIASAEQCGSQAGGAICASGLCCSKFGWCGNTDNYCGPGNCQNQCPSVPSPKLPTTDPGPLGDQLGSIISNSMFDQMLKHRNDNVCQGKNNFYNYNAFITAARSYPGFGTTGDITTRKREIAAFFAQTSHETTGGWPTAPDGPYAWGYCFLREGNSPGDYCTQSSQWPCVPGKKYFGRGPIQLTSNLNYGPFGRSINEDLLNNPYLVATDPVISFKSAIWFWMTPQYPKPSCHNVIIGSWQPSSADQAANRIPGFGVITNIINGGVECGHGNDDKVQDRIGFYMKYCGMLGVSPKQCGVQAGGALCAAGLCCSKFGWCGYTDAHCAPGNCQSQCRDSPGPIGDLGGVISNSMFDQMLNHRNDNACQGKNNFYSYNAFITAAKSFPGFGTTGDTTARKREIAAFFAQTSHETTGGWATAPDGPYAWGYCFLREQGSPGDYCTSSSQWPCVPGKKYFGRGPIQISHNYNYGPCGRAIGVDLLNNPDLVATDSVISFKSAIWFWMTPQSPKPSCHDVITGKWQPSNADQAANRLPGFGVITNIINGGMECGHGNDNRVQDRIGFYRRYCGILEVSPGNNLDCGNQRSFGNRLLVDTIYYYIKMRLSEFTTLFLLFSVLLLSTSAEQCGSQAGGALCASGLCCSKFGWCGNTNDYCGPGNCQSQCPGGPGPSGDLGGVISNSMFDQMLNHRNDNACQGKGNFYSYNAFISAAGSFPGFGTTGDITARKREIAAFFAQTSHETTGGWPTAPDGPYAWGYCFLREQGSPGDYCTPSNQWPCAPGRKYFGRGPIQISHNYNYGPCGRAIGVDLLNNPDLVATDSVISFKSAIWFWMTPQSPKPSCHDVITGRWQPSGPDQAANRVPGFGVITNIINGGLECGHGSDSRVQDRIGFYRRYCGILGVSPGDNLDCGNQRSFGNGLLVDTM
;
A
#
# COMPACT_ATOMS: atom_id res chain seq x y z
N MET A 1 5.70 -65.61 -46.34
CA MET A 1 4.58 -66.16 -47.14
C MET A 1 3.56 -66.71 -46.15
N ARG A 2 2.34 -66.12 -46.15
CA ARG A 2 1.06 -66.50 -45.53
C ARG A 2 1.00 -67.51 -44.35
N LEU A 3 0.38 -67.07 -43.25
CA LEU A 3 -0.59 -67.88 -42.49
C LEU A 3 -1.80 -67.01 -42.08
N PRO A 4 -3.01 -67.60 -41.94
CA PRO A 4 -4.27 -66.88 -42.12
C PRO A 4 -4.98 -66.49 -40.82
N ILE A 5 -5.78 -65.45 -40.99
CA ILE A 5 -6.80 -64.86 -40.12
C ILE A 5 -7.79 -65.95 -39.67
N PHE A 6 -7.90 -66.23 -38.37
CA PHE A 6 -9.09 -66.68 -37.62
C PHE A 6 -8.62 -67.12 -36.23
N THR A 7 -8.72 -66.25 -35.21
CA THR A 7 -8.77 -66.56 -33.74
C THR A 7 -8.53 -65.33 -32.83
N THR A 8 -8.72 -64.10 -33.30
CA THR A 8 -8.63 -62.89 -32.45
C THR A 8 -9.97 -62.20 -32.21
N LEU A 9 -11.10 -62.93 -32.28
CA LEU A 9 -12.44 -62.41 -31.98
C LEU A 9 -13.14 -63.12 -30.81
N SER A 10 -12.40 -63.89 -29.99
CA SER A 10 -12.94 -64.56 -28.79
C SER A 10 -12.25 -64.17 -27.48
N LEU A 11 -11.30 -63.22 -27.50
CA LEU A 11 -10.68 -62.67 -26.28
C LEU A 11 -11.03 -61.19 -26.00
N LEU A 12 -11.78 -60.55 -26.90
CA LEU A 12 -12.23 -59.15 -26.76
C LEU A 12 -13.73 -59.02 -26.40
N LEU A 13 -14.44 -60.14 -26.25
CA LEU A 13 -15.86 -60.18 -25.86
C LEU A 13 -16.09 -60.73 -24.44
N SER A 14 -15.04 -61.13 -23.72
CA SER A 14 -15.09 -61.57 -22.32
C SER A 14 -14.62 -60.49 -21.32
N LEU A 15 -14.32 -59.27 -21.79
CA LEU A 15 -13.98 -58.13 -20.94
C LEU A 15 -14.96 -56.94 -21.11
N LEU A 16 -16.21 -57.24 -21.47
CA LEU A 16 -17.31 -56.26 -21.63
C LEU A 16 -18.57 -56.62 -20.84
N LEU A 17 -18.46 -57.52 -19.86
CA LEU A 17 -19.50 -57.87 -18.90
C LEU A 17 -18.90 -57.93 -17.48
N LEU A 18 -18.24 -56.86 -17.05
CA LEU A 18 -18.38 -56.42 -15.67
C LEU A 18 -19.45 -55.35 -15.71
N ILE A 19 -20.68 -55.78 -15.46
CA ILE A 19 -21.77 -54.90 -15.08
C ILE A 19 -21.24 -54.12 -13.88
N ALA A 20 -20.83 -52.88 -14.08
CA ALA A 20 -20.75 -51.92 -13.00
C ALA A 20 -22.20 -51.67 -12.61
N SER A 21 -22.74 -52.54 -11.76
CA SER A 21 -24.03 -52.34 -11.12
C SER A 21 -23.91 -51.02 -10.37
N ALA A 22 -24.43 -49.95 -10.95
CA ALA A 22 -24.61 -48.73 -10.18
C ALA A 22 -25.64 -49.09 -9.10
N GLU A 23 -25.19 -49.23 -7.86
CA GLU A 23 -26.08 -49.52 -6.74
C GLU A 23 -27.11 -48.41 -6.63
N GLN A 24 -28.38 -48.78 -6.59
CA GLN A 24 -29.47 -47.84 -6.36
C GLN A 24 -29.65 -47.60 -4.86
N CYS A 25 -30.01 -46.38 -4.50
CA CYS A 25 -30.09 -45.93 -3.12
C CYS A 25 -31.18 -44.86 -2.96
N GLY A 26 -31.46 -44.47 -1.73
CA GLY A 26 -32.38 -43.36 -1.43
C GLY A 26 -33.84 -43.72 -1.67
N SER A 27 -34.69 -42.71 -1.87
CA SER A 27 -36.15 -42.88 -1.96
C SER A 27 -36.59 -43.77 -3.12
N GLN A 28 -35.80 -43.81 -4.20
CA GLN A 28 -36.03 -44.63 -5.39
C GLN A 28 -35.75 -46.13 -5.16
N ALA A 29 -35.05 -46.46 -4.07
CA ALA A 29 -34.67 -47.83 -3.70
C ALA A 29 -35.12 -48.20 -2.28
N GLY A 30 -36.28 -47.71 -1.84
CA GLY A 30 -36.86 -48.07 -0.54
C GLY A 30 -36.04 -47.60 0.68
N GLY A 31 -35.22 -46.56 0.51
CA GLY A 31 -34.34 -46.05 1.56
C GLY A 31 -33.00 -46.76 1.67
N ALA A 32 -32.63 -47.61 0.69
CA ALA A 32 -31.34 -48.28 0.65
C ALA A 32 -30.17 -47.28 0.73
N ILE A 33 -29.08 -47.74 1.35
CA ILE A 33 -27.83 -46.99 1.53
C ILE A 33 -26.73 -47.62 0.67
N CYS A 34 -25.79 -46.81 0.21
CA CYS A 34 -24.62 -47.21 -0.56
C CYS A 34 -23.56 -47.89 0.32
N ALA A 35 -22.62 -48.60 -0.34
CA ALA A 35 -21.39 -49.06 0.29
C ALA A 35 -20.56 -47.92 0.93
N SER A 36 -19.75 -48.26 1.94
CA SER A 36 -18.96 -47.29 2.72
C SER A 36 -18.07 -46.42 1.83
N GLY A 37 -18.15 -45.10 2.00
CA GLY A 37 -17.39 -44.12 1.23
C GLY A 37 -18.07 -43.62 -0.05
N LEU A 38 -19.30 -44.05 -0.34
CA LEU A 38 -20.12 -43.56 -1.46
C LEU A 38 -21.34 -42.77 -0.94
N CYS A 39 -21.74 -41.75 -1.70
CA CYS A 39 -22.93 -40.94 -1.44
C CYS A 39 -24.08 -41.38 -2.33
N CYS A 40 -25.31 -41.25 -1.84
CA CYS A 40 -26.48 -41.44 -2.67
C CYS A 40 -26.92 -40.15 -3.34
N SER A 41 -26.83 -40.09 -4.66
CA SER A 41 -27.27 -38.93 -5.44
C SER A 41 -28.78 -38.66 -5.30
N LYS A 42 -29.23 -37.44 -5.62
CA LYS A 42 -30.64 -37.05 -5.71
C LYS A 42 -31.46 -37.89 -6.69
N PHE A 43 -30.79 -38.59 -7.60
CA PHE A 43 -31.39 -39.47 -8.59
C PHE A 43 -31.40 -40.95 -8.17
N GLY A 44 -30.90 -41.27 -6.98
CA GLY A 44 -31.00 -42.61 -6.39
C GLY A 44 -29.89 -43.57 -6.81
N TRP A 45 -28.67 -43.05 -7.01
CA TRP A 45 -27.49 -43.83 -7.41
C TRP A 45 -26.29 -43.55 -6.52
N CYS A 46 -25.49 -44.58 -6.26
CA CYS A 46 -24.28 -44.50 -5.45
C CYS A 46 -23.05 -44.00 -6.24
N GLY A 47 -22.29 -43.07 -5.65
CA GLY A 47 -21.04 -42.57 -6.25
C GLY A 47 -20.31 -41.59 -5.32
N ASN A 48 -19.08 -41.19 -5.70
CA ASN A 48 -18.19 -40.39 -4.85
C ASN A 48 -17.75 -39.05 -5.48
N THR A 49 -18.43 -38.58 -6.52
CA THR A 49 -18.16 -37.28 -7.17
C THR A 49 -19.20 -36.24 -6.79
N ASP A 50 -18.99 -34.97 -7.11
CA ASP A 50 -19.92 -33.87 -6.78
C ASP A 50 -21.35 -34.04 -7.33
N ASN A 51 -21.52 -34.80 -8.41
CA ASN A 51 -22.84 -35.15 -8.94
C ASN A 51 -23.64 -36.08 -8.01
N TYR A 52 -22.95 -36.76 -7.09
CA TYR A 52 -23.51 -37.69 -6.11
C TYR A 52 -23.46 -37.13 -4.69
N CYS A 53 -22.39 -36.43 -4.35
CA CYS A 53 -22.08 -35.97 -3.01
C CYS A 53 -22.29 -34.45 -2.81
N GLY A 54 -22.50 -33.69 -3.88
CA GLY A 54 -22.54 -32.23 -3.84
C GLY A 54 -23.79 -31.65 -3.15
N PRO A 55 -23.72 -30.41 -2.64
CA PRO A 55 -24.86 -29.74 -2.00
C PRO A 55 -26.10 -29.71 -2.91
N GLY A 56 -27.23 -30.23 -2.44
CA GLY A 56 -28.46 -30.34 -3.22
C GLY A 56 -28.47 -31.47 -4.27
N ASN A 57 -27.40 -32.24 -4.39
CA ASN A 57 -27.29 -33.40 -5.27
C ASN A 57 -27.25 -34.74 -4.53
N CYS A 58 -27.43 -34.77 -3.20
CA CYS A 58 -27.33 -35.97 -2.37
C CYS A 58 -28.54 -36.16 -1.43
N GLN A 59 -29.01 -37.40 -1.25
CA GLN A 59 -30.15 -37.77 -0.39
C GLN A 59 -29.74 -38.39 0.95
N ASN A 60 -28.78 -39.32 0.96
CA ASN A 60 -28.30 -40.01 2.16
C ASN A 60 -26.81 -40.41 1.98
N GLN A 61 -26.10 -40.65 3.09
CA GLN A 61 -24.62 -40.80 3.12
C GLN A 61 -23.86 -39.64 2.46
N CYS A 62 -24.47 -38.46 2.44
CA CYS A 62 -23.82 -37.24 2.00
C CYS A 62 -22.65 -36.95 2.93
N PRO A 63 -21.53 -36.43 2.42
CA PRO A 63 -20.52 -35.86 3.29
C PRO A 63 -21.23 -34.88 4.19
N SER A 64 -21.06 -35.02 5.50
CA SER A 64 -21.57 -34.02 6.42
C SER A 64 -21.04 -32.68 5.93
N VAL A 65 -21.95 -31.82 5.44
CA VAL A 65 -21.61 -30.40 5.25
C VAL A 65 -20.98 -30.01 6.58
N PRO A 66 -19.71 -29.57 6.59
CA PRO A 66 -19.16 -29.05 7.81
C PRO A 66 -20.10 -27.92 8.22
N SER A 67 -20.83 -28.07 9.34
CA SER A 67 -21.28 -26.91 10.09
C SER A 67 -20.07 -25.98 10.18
N PRO A 68 -20.21 -24.66 9.98
CA PRO A 68 -19.15 -23.74 10.32
C PRO A 68 -18.81 -24.01 11.79
N LYS A 69 -17.69 -24.70 12.04
CA LYS A 69 -17.10 -24.70 13.38
C LYS A 69 -16.82 -23.24 13.66
N LEU A 70 -17.38 -22.72 14.76
CA LEU A 70 -16.91 -21.45 15.31
C LEU A 70 -15.37 -21.52 15.36
N PRO A 71 -14.66 -20.50 14.86
CA PRO A 71 -13.27 -20.32 15.22
C PRO A 71 -13.22 -20.09 16.73
N THR A 72 -12.74 -21.09 17.46
CA THR A 72 -12.19 -20.88 18.79
C THR A 72 -10.92 -20.05 18.63
N THR A 73 -10.98 -18.79 19.07
CA THR A 73 -9.86 -17.95 19.53
C THR A 73 -8.52 -18.13 18.82
N ASP A 74 -8.36 -17.56 17.62
CA ASP A 74 -7.23 -16.69 17.24
C ASP A 74 -7.53 -16.01 15.87
N PRO A 75 -7.19 -14.72 15.66
CA PRO A 75 -7.71 -13.92 14.55
C PRO A 75 -6.90 -14.12 13.24
N GLY A 76 -7.53 -14.72 12.25
CA GLY A 76 -7.04 -14.86 10.87
C GLY A 76 -7.63 -13.85 9.84
N PRO A 77 -7.22 -13.94 8.56
CA PRO A 77 -6.84 -12.82 7.66
C PRO A 77 -7.98 -12.10 6.91
N LEU A 78 -9.20 -12.05 7.46
CA LEU A 78 -10.31 -11.30 6.85
C LEU A 78 -10.31 -9.80 7.20
N GLY A 79 -9.60 -9.40 8.25
CA GLY A 79 -9.51 -7.99 8.69
C GLY A 79 -8.74 -7.06 7.75
N ASP A 80 -7.76 -7.58 7.03
CA ASP A 80 -6.77 -6.77 6.32
C ASP A 80 -7.25 -6.28 4.94
N GLN A 81 -8.25 -6.94 4.36
CA GLN A 81 -8.88 -6.45 3.12
C GLN A 81 -9.89 -5.35 3.42
N LEU A 82 -10.79 -5.53 4.40
CA LEU A 82 -11.84 -4.56 4.69
C LEU A 82 -11.29 -3.26 5.29
N GLY A 83 -10.28 -3.34 6.16
CA GLY A 83 -9.62 -2.16 6.72
C GLY A 83 -8.88 -1.30 5.67
N SER A 84 -8.51 -1.89 4.53
CA SER A 84 -7.96 -1.17 3.37
C SER A 84 -9.03 -0.49 2.50
N ILE A 85 -10.29 -0.91 2.63
CA ILE A 85 -11.45 -0.31 1.97
C ILE A 85 -12.03 0.84 2.80
N ILE A 86 -12.19 0.60 4.09
CA ILE A 86 -12.77 1.54 5.06
C ILE A 86 -11.94 1.51 6.33
N SER A 87 -11.17 2.57 6.57
CA SER A 87 -10.41 2.73 7.80
C SER A 87 -11.33 3.08 8.98
N ASN A 88 -10.81 2.99 10.21
CA ASN A 88 -11.53 3.47 11.40
C ASN A 88 -11.94 4.95 11.26
N SER A 89 -11.03 5.80 10.77
CA SER A 89 -11.32 7.23 10.55
C SER A 89 -12.39 7.46 9.48
N MET A 90 -12.36 6.70 8.39
CA MET A 90 -13.38 6.79 7.34
C MET A 90 -14.75 6.32 7.85
N PHE A 91 -14.79 5.21 8.60
CA PHE A 91 -16.01 4.75 9.28
C PHE A 91 -16.57 5.83 10.22
N ASP A 92 -15.70 6.46 11.02
CA ASP A 92 -16.10 7.54 11.92
C ASP A 92 -16.64 8.76 11.19
N GLN A 93 -16.03 9.13 10.06
CA GLN A 93 -16.53 10.24 9.24
C GLN A 93 -17.85 9.91 8.54
N MET A 94 -18.02 8.68 8.04
CA MET A 94 -19.25 8.25 7.38
C MET A 94 -20.42 8.29 8.35
N LEU A 95 -20.22 7.80 9.58
CA LEU A 95 -21.24 7.68 10.61
C LEU A 95 -21.03 8.73 11.73
N LYS A 96 -20.82 9.99 11.34
CA LYS A 96 -20.32 11.08 12.18
C LYS A 96 -21.11 11.30 13.47
N HIS A 97 -22.45 11.38 13.38
CA HIS A 97 -23.31 11.75 14.51
C HIS A 97 -23.94 10.57 15.25
N ARG A 98 -23.56 9.32 14.92
CA ARG A 98 -24.15 8.13 15.57
C ARG A 98 -23.97 8.09 17.09
N ASN A 99 -22.95 8.80 17.59
CA ASN A 99 -22.58 8.87 18.99
C ASN A 99 -23.14 10.11 19.72
N ASP A 100 -23.91 10.96 19.03
CA ASP A 100 -24.46 12.17 19.63
C ASP A 100 -25.53 11.83 20.68
N ASN A 101 -25.69 12.68 21.70
CA ASN A 101 -26.55 12.41 22.87
C ASN A 101 -28.03 12.15 22.56
N VAL A 102 -28.51 12.64 21.41
CA VAL A 102 -29.87 12.41 20.92
C VAL A 102 -30.08 10.99 20.37
N CYS A 103 -28.99 10.30 20.01
CA CYS A 103 -29.02 8.96 19.46
C CYS A 103 -29.08 7.89 20.54
N GLN A 104 -29.76 6.78 20.23
CA GLN A 104 -29.76 5.58 21.08
C GLN A 104 -28.36 4.95 21.11
N GLY A 105 -27.60 5.07 20.01
CA GLY A 105 -26.23 4.55 19.85
C GLY A 105 -25.13 5.32 20.60
N LYS A 106 -25.46 6.43 21.29
CA LYS A 106 -24.54 7.44 21.87
C LYS A 106 -23.33 6.94 22.64
N ASN A 107 -23.42 5.77 23.25
CA ASN A 107 -22.33 5.17 24.04
C ASN A 107 -21.37 4.33 23.17
N ASN A 108 -21.08 4.79 21.95
CA ASN A 108 -20.23 4.08 20.98
C ASN A 108 -20.68 2.64 20.71
N PHE A 109 -22.00 2.42 20.68
CA PHE A 109 -22.57 1.09 20.44
C PHE A 109 -22.13 0.56 19.07
N TYR A 110 -22.36 1.34 18.02
CA TYR A 110 -21.87 1.03 16.67
C TYR A 110 -20.43 1.50 16.49
N ASN A 111 -19.47 0.71 16.99
CA ASN A 111 -18.06 1.00 16.82
C ASN A 111 -17.43 0.19 15.67
N TYR A 112 -16.30 0.69 15.15
CA TYR A 112 -15.57 0.08 14.04
C TYR A 112 -15.12 -1.35 14.35
N ASN A 113 -14.65 -1.62 15.57
CA ASN A 113 -14.21 -2.96 15.96
C ASN A 113 -15.35 -3.98 15.90
N ALA A 114 -16.56 -3.60 16.32
CA ALA A 114 -17.74 -4.45 16.21
C ALA A 114 -18.12 -4.69 14.75
N PHE A 115 -18.05 -3.67 13.89
CA PHE A 115 -18.26 -3.80 12.44
C PHE A 115 -17.25 -4.77 11.81
N ILE A 116 -15.95 -4.57 12.03
CA ILE A 116 -14.89 -5.43 11.48
C ILE A 116 -15.05 -6.87 12.00
N THR A 117 -15.36 -7.05 13.29
CA THR A 117 -15.57 -8.37 13.89
C THR A 117 -16.76 -9.10 13.26
N ALA A 118 -17.87 -8.39 13.07
CA ALA A 118 -19.05 -8.94 12.40
C ALA A 118 -18.74 -9.28 10.93
N ALA A 119 -18.12 -8.38 10.18
CA ALA A 119 -17.78 -8.57 8.77
C ALA A 119 -16.85 -9.75 8.53
N ARG A 120 -15.89 -10.01 9.44
CA ARG A 120 -15.03 -11.21 9.39
C ARG A 120 -15.81 -12.52 9.46
N SER A 121 -17.05 -12.52 9.94
CA SER A 121 -17.90 -13.72 9.99
C SER A 121 -18.59 -14.03 8.65
N TYR A 122 -18.49 -13.15 7.65
CA TYR A 122 -19.14 -13.30 6.34
C TYR A 122 -18.13 -13.15 5.20
N PRO A 123 -17.43 -14.24 4.81
CA PRO A 123 -16.54 -14.23 3.67
C PRO A 123 -17.25 -13.73 2.40
N GLY A 124 -16.61 -12.82 1.67
CA GLY A 124 -17.14 -12.19 0.46
C GLY A 124 -17.68 -10.77 0.69
N PHE A 125 -18.19 -10.46 1.89
CA PHE A 125 -18.70 -9.12 2.21
C PHE A 125 -17.57 -8.09 2.18
N GLY A 126 -17.61 -7.16 1.22
CA GLY A 126 -16.60 -6.13 1.02
C GLY A 126 -15.23 -6.66 0.56
N THR A 127 -15.16 -7.93 0.17
CA THR A 127 -13.94 -8.60 -0.31
C THR A 127 -14.07 -9.20 -1.70
N THR A 128 -15.29 -9.26 -2.25
CA THR A 128 -15.55 -9.76 -3.62
C THR A 128 -15.40 -8.65 -4.66
N GLY A 129 -14.84 -9.00 -5.82
CA GLY A 129 -14.63 -8.08 -6.94
C GLY A 129 -13.37 -7.20 -6.79
N ASP A 130 -13.24 -6.21 -7.68
CA ASP A 130 -12.15 -5.23 -7.62
C ASP A 130 -12.33 -4.21 -6.48
N ILE A 131 -11.31 -3.38 -6.22
CA ILE A 131 -11.34 -2.37 -5.15
C ILE A 131 -12.52 -1.40 -5.27
N THR A 132 -12.95 -1.07 -6.49
CA THR A 132 -14.06 -0.15 -6.73
C THR A 132 -15.38 -0.82 -6.36
N THR A 133 -15.53 -2.08 -6.72
CA THR A 133 -16.68 -2.94 -6.40
C THR A 133 -16.80 -3.13 -4.90
N ARG A 134 -15.69 -3.43 -4.21
CA ARG A 134 -15.66 -3.54 -2.74
C ARG A 134 -16.06 -2.24 -2.06
N LYS A 135 -15.48 -1.11 -2.48
CA LYS A 135 -15.85 0.22 -1.97
C LYS A 135 -17.33 0.54 -2.24
N ARG A 136 -17.85 0.17 -3.41
CA ARG A 136 -19.25 0.38 -3.78
C ARG A 136 -20.20 -0.50 -2.96
N GLU A 137 -19.81 -1.74 -2.66
CA GLU A 137 -20.54 -2.62 -1.74
C GLU A 137 -20.60 -2.01 -0.34
N ILE A 138 -19.46 -1.56 0.20
CA ILE A 138 -19.41 -0.93 1.52
C ILE A 138 -20.25 0.35 1.56
N ALA A 139 -20.17 1.20 0.52
CA ALA A 139 -21.03 2.37 0.39
C ALA A 139 -22.52 2.00 0.38
N ALA A 140 -22.90 0.99 -0.40
CA ALA A 140 -24.29 0.57 -0.54
C ALA A 140 -24.83 -0.05 0.76
N PHE A 141 -24.04 -0.90 1.41
CA PHE A 141 -24.40 -1.50 2.70
C PHE A 141 -24.65 -0.42 3.74
N PHE A 142 -23.67 0.46 3.97
CA PHE A 142 -23.79 1.52 4.97
C PHE A 142 -24.90 2.50 4.63
N ALA A 143 -25.17 2.78 3.35
CA ALA A 143 -26.24 3.69 2.96
C ALA A 143 -27.62 3.14 3.32
N GLN A 144 -27.85 1.86 3.00
CA GLN A 144 -29.10 1.19 3.32
C GLN A 144 -29.32 1.11 4.82
N THR A 145 -28.33 0.66 5.58
CA THR A 145 -28.44 0.54 7.03
C THR A 145 -28.47 1.88 7.75
N SER A 146 -27.84 2.92 7.18
CA SER A 146 -27.95 4.29 7.70
C SER A 146 -29.36 4.82 7.57
N HIS A 147 -30.04 4.57 6.45
CA HIS A 147 -31.45 4.95 6.29
C HIS A 147 -32.34 4.26 7.33
N GLU A 148 -32.19 2.94 7.51
CA GLU A 148 -32.98 2.19 8.50
C GLU A 148 -32.85 2.71 9.94
N THR A 149 -31.76 3.43 10.23
CA THR A 149 -31.41 3.87 11.58
C THR A 149 -31.16 5.38 11.67
N THR A 150 -31.59 6.15 10.67
CA THR A 150 -31.26 7.57 10.56
C THR A 150 -31.94 8.38 11.65
N GLY A 151 -31.18 9.27 12.30
CA GLY A 151 -31.69 10.35 13.13
C GLY A 151 -31.68 11.70 12.42
N GLY A 152 -31.40 11.71 11.12
CA GLY A 152 -31.22 12.93 10.33
C GLY A 152 -32.53 13.64 10.02
N TRP A 153 -32.45 14.96 9.89
CA TRP A 153 -33.52 15.83 9.40
C TRP A 153 -32.93 16.81 8.37
N PRO A 154 -33.75 17.51 7.56
CA PRO A 154 -33.26 18.29 6.42
C PRO A 154 -32.18 19.34 6.75
N THR A 155 -32.21 19.89 7.96
CA THR A 155 -31.26 20.92 8.44
C THR A 155 -30.31 20.41 9.52
N ALA A 156 -30.11 19.09 9.62
CA ALA A 156 -29.22 18.51 10.61
C ALA A 156 -27.76 18.97 10.39
N PRO A 157 -26.96 19.12 11.47
CA PRO A 157 -25.53 19.39 11.36
C PRO A 157 -24.85 18.41 10.39
N ASP A 158 -23.97 18.91 9.53
CA ASP A 158 -23.28 18.13 8.48
C ASP A 158 -24.22 17.43 7.46
N GLY A 159 -25.48 17.86 7.41
CA GLY A 159 -26.53 17.37 6.54
C GLY A 159 -27.21 16.09 7.06
N PRO A 160 -28.43 15.76 6.58
CA PRO A 160 -29.21 14.60 7.04
C PRO A 160 -28.42 13.29 6.92
N TYR A 161 -27.58 13.17 5.89
CA TYR A 161 -26.84 11.95 5.59
C TYR A 161 -25.59 11.73 6.46
N ALA A 162 -25.37 12.53 7.50
CA ALA A 162 -24.33 12.31 8.52
C ALA A 162 -24.86 11.56 9.77
N TRP A 163 -26.17 11.30 9.80
CA TRP A 163 -26.93 10.88 10.99
C TRP A 163 -27.44 9.43 10.91
N GLY A 164 -26.84 8.61 10.05
CA GLY A 164 -27.07 7.16 10.07
C GLY A 164 -26.65 6.54 11.41
N TYR A 165 -27.18 5.35 11.72
CA TYR A 165 -26.82 4.59 12.92
C TYR A 165 -27.18 5.27 14.25
N CYS A 166 -28.19 6.14 14.24
CA CYS A 166 -28.67 6.82 15.44
C CYS A 166 -29.55 5.91 16.33
N PHE A 167 -30.36 5.05 15.70
CA PHE A 167 -31.32 4.17 16.40
C PHE A 167 -30.84 2.70 16.46
N LEU A 168 -31.10 2.03 17.59
CA LEU A 168 -30.79 0.60 17.80
C LEU A 168 -31.99 -0.31 17.54
N ARG A 169 -33.20 0.25 17.63
CA ARG A 169 -34.47 -0.46 17.54
C ARG A 169 -35.61 0.46 17.12
N GLU A 170 -36.66 -0.13 16.59
CA GLU A 170 -37.92 0.52 16.22
C GLU A 170 -38.51 1.31 17.41
N GLY A 171 -38.99 2.52 17.12
CA GLY A 171 -39.62 3.41 18.10
C GLY A 171 -41.11 3.13 18.33
N ASN A 172 -41.72 3.81 19.32
CA ASN A 172 -43.16 3.88 19.63
C ASN A 172 -43.97 2.57 19.52
N SER A 173 -44.15 1.88 20.66
CA SER A 173 -45.06 0.74 20.84
C SER A 173 -45.07 -0.28 19.68
N PRO A 174 -43.90 -0.85 19.33
CA PRO A 174 -43.82 -1.75 18.20
C PRO A 174 -44.68 -3.00 18.44
N GLY A 175 -45.33 -3.46 17.38
CA GLY A 175 -46.08 -4.72 17.39
C GLY A 175 -45.18 -5.90 17.76
N ASP A 176 -45.77 -7.08 18.01
CA ASP A 176 -44.98 -8.25 18.39
C ASP A 176 -44.21 -8.85 17.19
N TYR A 177 -44.64 -8.53 15.96
CA TYR A 177 -44.11 -9.05 14.69
C TYR A 177 -43.91 -10.57 14.72
N CYS A 178 -44.89 -11.27 15.28
CA CYS A 178 -44.93 -12.72 15.37
C CYS A 178 -45.86 -13.29 14.29
N THR A 179 -45.34 -14.20 13.47
CA THR A 179 -46.11 -15.04 12.55
C THR A 179 -45.93 -16.50 12.95
N GLN A 180 -47.02 -17.20 13.28
CA GLN A 180 -46.93 -18.60 13.72
C GLN A 180 -46.27 -19.49 12.66
N SER A 181 -45.30 -20.28 13.09
CA SER A 181 -44.50 -21.17 12.24
C SER A 181 -44.06 -22.38 13.06
N SER A 182 -44.13 -23.57 12.45
CA SER A 182 -43.62 -24.79 13.07
C SER A 182 -42.09 -24.80 13.14
N GLN A 183 -41.42 -24.12 12.20
CA GLN A 183 -39.95 -24.07 12.15
C GLN A 183 -39.38 -22.96 13.02
N TRP A 184 -40.09 -21.83 13.15
CA TRP A 184 -39.66 -20.64 13.89
C TRP A 184 -40.79 -20.16 14.80
N PRO A 185 -41.15 -20.92 15.84
CA PRO A 185 -42.31 -20.60 16.67
C PRO A 185 -42.11 -19.28 17.40
N CYS A 186 -43.21 -18.57 17.61
CA CYS A 186 -43.18 -17.38 18.46
C CYS A 186 -43.03 -17.80 19.92
N VAL A 187 -42.03 -17.26 20.60
CA VAL A 187 -41.82 -17.52 22.01
C VAL A 187 -42.75 -16.61 22.83
N PRO A 188 -43.54 -17.15 23.79
CA PRO A 188 -44.40 -16.35 24.65
C PRO A 188 -43.66 -15.18 25.31
N GLY A 189 -44.22 -13.98 25.21
CA GLY A 189 -43.64 -12.75 25.80
C GLY A 189 -42.44 -12.16 25.04
N LYS A 190 -42.02 -12.74 23.91
CA LYS A 190 -40.95 -12.18 23.07
C LYS A 190 -41.53 -11.40 21.89
N LYS A 191 -40.81 -10.34 21.50
CA LYS A 191 -41.20 -9.43 20.42
C LYS A 191 -40.08 -9.29 19.38
N TYR A 192 -40.45 -9.34 18.11
CA TYR A 192 -39.54 -9.41 16.97
C TYR A 192 -39.58 -8.14 16.11
N PHE A 193 -39.78 -6.99 16.74
CA PHE A 193 -39.69 -5.67 16.10
C PHE A 193 -38.28 -5.33 15.63
N GLY A 194 -38.17 -4.30 14.79
CA GLY A 194 -36.93 -3.90 14.15
C GLY A 194 -35.79 -3.66 15.15
N ARG A 195 -34.66 -4.33 14.98
CA ARG A 195 -33.42 -4.07 15.73
C ARG A 195 -32.19 -4.10 14.83
N GLY A 196 -31.16 -3.38 15.26
CA GLY A 196 -29.87 -3.32 14.59
C GLY A 196 -29.88 -2.53 13.28
N PRO A 197 -28.76 -2.54 12.52
CA PRO A 197 -28.58 -1.67 11.37
C PRO A 197 -29.54 -1.93 10.22
N ILE A 198 -30.06 -3.15 10.08
CA ILE A 198 -31.03 -3.50 9.03
C ILE A 198 -32.48 -3.49 9.55
N GLN A 199 -32.70 -3.08 10.81
CA GLN A 199 -33.98 -3.20 11.50
C GLN A 199 -34.61 -4.59 11.32
N LEU A 200 -33.84 -5.64 11.66
CA LEU A 200 -34.25 -7.04 11.54
C LEU A 200 -35.61 -7.23 12.24
N THR A 201 -36.62 -7.65 11.49
CA THR A 201 -38.02 -7.72 11.95
C THR A 201 -38.63 -9.08 11.62
N SER A 202 -39.55 -9.57 12.44
CA SER A 202 -40.24 -10.87 12.37
C SER A 202 -39.47 -12.08 12.91
N ASN A 203 -40.15 -12.95 13.66
CA ASN A 203 -39.62 -14.24 14.12
C ASN A 203 -39.10 -15.11 12.96
N LEU A 204 -39.69 -14.96 11.76
CA LEU A 204 -39.25 -15.63 10.54
C LEU A 204 -37.89 -15.17 10.03
N ASN A 205 -37.38 -14.03 10.51
CA ASN A 205 -36.02 -13.55 10.23
C ASN A 205 -35.08 -13.76 11.43
N TYR A 206 -35.56 -13.50 12.66
CA TYR A 206 -34.80 -13.75 13.89
C TYR A 206 -34.39 -15.21 14.03
N GLY A 207 -35.27 -16.16 13.71
CA GLY A 207 -34.99 -17.59 13.78
C GLY A 207 -33.84 -18.03 12.85
N PRO A 208 -33.95 -17.85 11.52
CA PRO A 208 -32.89 -18.18 10.58
C PRO A 208 -31.58 -17.45 10.85
N PHE A 209 -31.61 -16.16 11.20
CA PHE A 209 -30.42 -15.40 11.56
C PHE A 209 -29.75 -15.99 12.80
N GLY A 210 -30.52 -16.21 13.89
CA GLY A 210 -30.01 -16.81 15.12
C GLY A 210 -29.36 -18.17 14.87
N ARG A 211 -30.02 -19.04 14.10
CA ARG A 211 -29.44 -20.32 13.67
C ARG A 211 -28.11 -20.14 12.92
N SER A 212 -28.00 -19.13 12.04
CA SER A 212 -26.79 -18.89 11.24
C SER A 212 -25.56 -18.49 12.07
N ILE A 213 -25.76 -17.89 13.24
CA ILE A 213 -24.68 -17.45 14.13
C ILE A 213 -24.59 -18.30 15.40
N ASN A 214 -25.34 -19.39 15.48
CA ASN A 214 -25.46 -20.26 16.65
C ASN A 214 -25.93 -19.52 17.92
N GLU A 215 -26.91 -18.62 17.78
CA GLU A 215 -27.56 -17.87 18.86
C GLU A 215 -29.06 -18.13 18.89
N ASP A 216 -29.63 -18.28 20.09
CA ASP A 216 -31.09 -18.43 20.24
C ASP A 216 -31.77 -17.06 20.29
N LEU A 217 -31.93 -16.46 19.10
CA LEU A 217 -32.57 -15.17 18.95
C LEU A 217 -34.11 -15.23 18.94
N LEU A 218 -34.70 -16.42 18.96
CA LEU A 218 -36.14 -16.55 19.20
C LEU A 218 -36.46 -16.30 20.68
N ASN A 219 -35.65 -16.85 21.58
CA ASN A 219 -35.76 -16.57 23.01
C ASN A 219 -35.07 -15.26 23.43
N ASN A 220 -34.03 -14.83 22.72
CA ASN A 220 -33.21 -13.66 23.09
C ASN A 220 -33.14 -12.59 21.98
N PRO A 221 -34.27 -12.10 21.43
CA PRO A 221 -34.25 -11.14 20.32
C PRO A 221 -33.63 -9.79 20.69
N TYR A 222 -33.54 -9.46 21.98
CA TYR A 222 -32.92 -8.21 22.47
C TYR A 222 -31.42 -8.14 22.16
N LEU A 223 -30.73 -9.28 21.99
CA LEU A 223 -29.28 -9.33 21.71
C LEU A 223 -28.91 -8.52 20.45
N VAL A 224 -29.80 -8.45 19.45
CA VAL A 224 -29.60 -7.65 18.23
C VAL A 224 -29.51 -6.14 18.52
N ALA A 225 -30.02 -5.67 19.66
CA ALA A 225 -29.94 -4.27 20.09
C ALA A 225 -29.05 -4.04 21.34
N THR A 226 -28.43 -5.09 21.90
CA THR A 226 -27.58 -4.98 23.09
C THR A 226 -26.15 -5.49 22.89
N ASP A 227 -25.91 -6.33 21.88
CA ASP A 227 -24.57 -6.74 21.47
C ASP A 227 -24.25 -6.13 20.09
N PRO A 228 -23.23 -5.26 19.98
CA PRO A 228 -22.95 -4.55 18.73
C PRO A 228 -22.40 -5.46 17.63
N VAL A 229 -21.74 -6.58 17.98
CA VAL A 229 -21.27 -7.57 17.00
C VAL A 229 -22.45 -8.34 16.44
N ILE A 230 -23.35 -8.85 17.30
CA ILE A 230 -24.58 -9.52 16.84
C ILE A 230 -25.45 -8.55 16.02
N SER A 231 -25.51 -7.28 16.44
CA SER A 231 -26.21 -6.22 15.71
C SER A 231 -25.69 -6.09 14.27
N PHE A 232 -24.38 -5.90 14.08
CA PHE A 232 -23.80 -5.85 12.73
C PHE A 232 -23.93 -7.17 11.97
N LYS A 233 -23.77 -8.32 12.63
CA LYS A 233 -23.96 -9.64 12.00
C LYS A 233 -25.36 -9.79 11.42
N SER A 234 -26.39 -9.26 12.07
CA SER A 234 -27.78 -9.31 11.57
C SER A 234 -27.92 -8.62 10.21
N ALA A 235 -27.29 -7.45 10.06
CA ALA A 235 -27.34 -6.68 8.83
C ALA A 235 -26.51 -7.34 7.72
N ILE A 236 -25.32 -7.84 8.03
CA ILE A 236 -24.46 -8.50 7.04
C ILE A 236 -25.07 -9.85 6.63
N TRP A 237 -25.67 -10.61 7.56
CA TRP A 237 -26.44 -11.81 7.23
C TRP A 237 -27.55 -11.52 6.23
N PHE A 238 -28.38 -10.49 6.49
CA PHE A 238 -29.44 -10.10 5.58
C PHE A 238 -28.88 -9.71 4.21
N TRP A 239 -27.80 -8.92 4.19
CA TRP A 239 -27.13 -8.47 2.97
C TRP A 239 -26.60 -9.61 2.09
N MET A 240 -26.06 -10.65 2.73
CA MET A 240 -25.41 -11.78 2.07
C MET A 240 -26.37 -12.91 1.69
N THR A 241 -27.54 -13.00 2.35
CA THR A 241 -28.44 -14.16 2.24
C THR A 241 -29.56 -13.93 1.21
N PRO A 242 -29.64 -14.72 0.13
CA PRO A 242 -30.80 -14.70 -0.77
C PRO A 242 -32.08 -15.14 -0.05
N GLN A 243 -33.19 -14.44 -0.28
CA GLN A 243 -34.50 -14.77 0.29
C GLN A 243 -35.49 -14.96 -0.86
N TYR A 244 -35.55 -16.17 -1.42
CA TYR A 244 -36.32 -16.45 -2.63
C TYR A 244 -37.75 -15.86 -2.57
N PRO A 245 -38.19 -15.11 -3.60
CA PRO A 245 -37.56 -14.92 -4.91
C PRO A 245 -36.47 -13.83 -4.97
N LYS A 246 -36.17 -13.14 -3.88
CA LYS A 246 -35.18 -12.05 -3.83
C LYS A 246 -33.74 -12.59 -3.88
N PRO A 247 -32.86 -12.06 -4.74
CA PRO A 247 -31.43 -12.33 -4.64
C PRO A 247 -30.83 -11.67 -3.39
N SER A 248 -29.57 -11.95 -3.06
CA SER A 248 -28.87 -11.21 -2.01
C SER A 248 -28.45 -9.82 -2.51
N CYS A 249 -28.43 -8.84 -1.61
CA CYS A 249 -27.93 -7.49 -1.91
C CYS A 249 -26.46 -7.53 -2.37
N HIS A 250 -25.66 -8.41 -1.76
CA HIS A 250 -24.29 -8.71 -2.18
C HIS A 250 -24.20 -9.00 -3.68
N ASN A 251 -24.95 -10.01 -4.15
CA ASN A 251 -24.87 -10.45 -5.53
C ASN A 251 -25.31 -9.35 -6.52
N VAL A 252 -26.26 -8.51 -6.13
CA VAL A 252 -26.67 -7.36 -6.94
C VAL A 252 -25.55 -6.33 -7.06
N ILE A 253 -24.93 -5.91 -5.95
CA ILE A 253 -23.96 -4.80 -5.98
C ILE A 253 -22.62 -5.20 -6.61
N ILE A 254 -22.22 -6.47 -6.50
CA ILE A 254 -21.01 -6.99 -7.15
C ILE A 254 -21.24 -7.38 -8.62
N GLY A 255 -22.49 -7.33 -9.09
CA GLY A 255 -22.85 -7.65 -10.47
C GLY A 255 -22.86 -9.14 -10.81
N SER A 256 -22.98 -10.03 -9.82
CA SER A 256 -23.09 -11.48 -10.03
C SER A 256 -24.54 -11.94 -10.21
N TRP A 257 -25.52 -11.14 -9.81
CA TRP A 257 -26.93 -11.43 -10.05
C TRP A 257 -27.33 -11.13 -11.50
N GLN A 258 -27.99 -12.10 -12.12
CA GLN A 258 -28.60 -11.98 -13.45
C GLN A 258 -30.14 -11.94 -13.32
N PRO A 259 -30.82 -10.88 -13.79
CA PRO A 259 -32.28 -10.79 -13.73
C PRO A 259 -32.97 -11.92 -14.51
N SER A 260 -33.93 -12.58 -13.87
CA SER A 260 -34.82 -13.54 -14.56
C SER A 260 -35.77 -12.83 -15.52
N SER A 261 -36.47 -13.57 -16.38
CA SER A 261 -37.50 -12.99 -17.26
C SER A 261 -38.59 -12.26 -16.47
N ALA A 262 -38.92 -12.73 -15.26
CA ALA A 262 -39.89 -12.06 -14.38
C ALA A 262 -39.33 -10.76 -13.80
N ASP A 263 -38.02 -10.69 -13.52
CA ASP A 263 -37.35 -9.47 -13.07
C ASP A 263 -37.29 -8.43 -14.18
N GLN A 264 -36.97 -8.85 -15.40
CA GLN A 264 -36.94 -7.99 -16.57
C GLN A 264 -38.34 -7.43 -16.86
N ALA A 265 -39.38 -8.27 -16.84
CA ALA A 265 -40.76 -7.83 -17.01
C ALA A 265 -41.22 -6.85 -15.91
N ALA A 266 -40.66 -6.95 -14.71
CA ALA A 266 -40.92 -6.05 -13.60
C ALA A 266 -39.97 -4.84 -13.54
N ASN A 267 -39.16 -4.60 -14.58
CA ASN A 267 -38.15 -3.54 -14.64
C ASN A 267 -37.16 -3.54 -13.45
N ARG A 268 -36.85 -4.72 -12.90
CA ARG A 268 -35.84 -4.88 -11.85
C ARG A 268 -34.45 -4.97 -12.47
N ILE A 269 -33.84 -3.81 -12.64
CA ILE A 269 -32.52 -3.63 -13.25
C ILE A 269 -31.42 -3.69 -12.18
N PRO A 270 -30.33 -4.46 -12.35
CA PRO A 270 -29.27 -4.57 -11.35
C PRO A 270 -28.75 -3.21 -10.92
N GLY A 271 -28.70 -2.94 -9.62
CA GLY A 271 -28.28 -1.65 -9.09
C GLY A 271 -28.79 -1.37 -7.68
N PHE A 272 -28.46 -0.18 -7.17
CA PHE A 272 -28.85 0.25 -5.83
C PHE A 272 -30.39 0.28 -5.64
N GLY A 273 -31.15 0.58 -6.70
CA GLY A 273 -32.62 0.52 -6.66
C GLY A 273 -33.18 -0.88 -6.40
N VAL A 274 -32.59 -1.94 -6.98
CA VAL A 274 -33.01 -3.32 -6.67
C VAL A 274 -32.62 -3.71 -5.25
N ILE A 275 -31.52 -3.20 -4.71
CA ILE A 275 -31.17 -3.38 -3.29
C ILE A 275 -32.24 -2.77 -2.38
N THR A 276 -32.71 -1.56 -2.69
CA THR A 276 -33.86 -0.96 -1.99
C THR A 276 -35.11 -1.82 -2.13
N ASN A 277 -35.38 -2.37 -3.32
CA ASN A 277 -36.52 -3.26 -3.55
C ASN A 277 -36.42 -4.56 -2.73
N ILE A 278 -35.22 -5.13 -2.58
CA ILE A 278 -34.97 -6.31 -1.74
C ILE A 278 -35.31 -6.00 -0.28
N ILE A 279 -34.83 -4.87 0.24
CA ILE A 279 -34.97 -4.49 1.65
C ILE A 279 -36.42 -4.12 1.97
N ASN A 280 -37.02 -3.19 1.22
CA ASN A 280 -38.36 -2.67 1.55
C ASN A 280 -39.25 -2.37 0.33
N GLY A 281 -39.08 -3.11 -0.77
CA GLY A 281 -39.77 -2.83 -2.03
C GLY A 281 -41.31 -2.95 -1.99
N GLY A 282 -41.87 -3.71 -1.05
CA GLY A 282 -43.33 -3.77 -0.88
C GLY A 282 -43.95 -2.47 -0.37
N VAL A 283 -43.14 -1.59 0.23
CA VAL A 283 -43.57 -0.29 0.77
C VAL A 283 -43.05 0.85 -0.11
N GLU A 284 -41.82 0.77 -0.58
CA GLU A 284 -41.09 1.92 -1.14
C GLU A 284 -41.00 1.92 -2.67
N CYS A 285 -41.38 0.83 -3.36
CA CYS A 285 -41.17 0.69 -4.80
C CYS A 285 -42.48 0.51 -5.58
N GLY A 286 -42.47 0.91 -6.86
CA GLY A 286 -43.56 0.65 -7.81
C GLY A 286 -44.64 1.74 -7.92
N HIS A 287 -44.49 2.85 -7.21
CA HIS A 287 -45.51 3.92 -7.15
C HIS A 287 -44.97 5.34 -7.41
N GLY A 288 -43.75 5.46 -7.96
CA GLY A 288 -43.14 6.73 -8.37
C GLY A 288 -42.06 7.23 -7.40
N ASN A 289 -41.92 8.55 -7.27
CA ASN A 289 -40.97 9.16 -6.35
C ASN A 289 -41.41 8.94 -4.91
N ASP A 290 -40.49 8.42 -4.09
CA ASP A 290 -40.70 8.16 -2.68
C ASP A 290 -39.54 8.78 -1.87
N ASP A 291 -39.87 9.54 -0.83
CA ASP A 291 -38.89 10.29 -0.03
C ASP A 291 -37.92 9.36 0.71
N LYS A 292 -38.34 8.16 1.11
CA LYS A 292 -37.46 7.18 1.77
C LYS A 292 -36.45 6.62 0.78
N VAL A 293 -36.89 6.37 -0.46
CA VAL A 293 -35.98 5.96 -1.53
C VAL A 293 -34.97 7.06 -1.82
N GLN A 294 -35.39 8.34 -1.86
CA GLN A 294 -34.46 9.47 -2.05
C GLN A 294 -33.48 9.61 -0.89
N ASP A 295 -33.90 9.34 0.34
CA ASP A 295 -33.01 9.36 1.50
C ASP A 295 -31.93 8.26 1.43
N ARG A 296 -32.30 7.02 1.07
CA ARG A 296 -31.34 5.93 0.79
C ARG A 296 -30.33 6.33 -0.29
N ILE A 297 -30.81 6.96 -1.37
CA ILE A 297 -29.95 7.46 -2.45
C ILE A 297 -29.01 8.54 -1.93
N GLY A 298 -29.48 9.48 -1.12
CA GLY A 298 -28.67 10.55 -0.53
C GLY A 298 -27.50 10.02 0.30
N PHE A 299 -27.75 9.04 1.17
CA PHE A 299 -26.70 8.33 1.89
C PHE A 299 -25.71 7.63 0.94
N TYR A 300 -26.22 6.93 -0.08
CA TYR A 300 -25.39 6.20 -1.04
C TYR A 300 -24.47 7.12 -1.83
N MET A 301 -25.00 8.23 -2.32
CA MET A 301 -24.23 9.25 -3.05
C MET A 301 -23.12 9.84 -2.17
N LYS A 302 -23.43 10.19 -0.91
CA LYS A 302 -22.44 10.71 0.04
C LYS A 302 -21.33 9.69 0.29
N TYR A 303 -21.69 8.46 0.62
CA TYR A 303 -20.73 7.41 0.96
C TYR A 303 -19.88 6.96 -0.23
N CYS A 304 -20.45 6.89 -1.44
CA CYS A 304 -19.68 6.70 -2.66
C CYS A 304 -18.65 7.82 -2.87
N GLY A 305 -19.06 9.08 -2.65
CA GLY A 305 -18.16 10.24 -2.71
C GLY A 305 -17.00 10.14 -1.72
N MET A 306 -17.29 9.79 -0.46
CA MET A 306 -16.28 9.63 0.60
C MET A 306 -15.28 8.50 0.30
N LEU A 307 -15.74 7.38 -0.26
CA LEU A 307 -14.88 6.25 -0.62
C LEU A 307 -14.18 6.42 -1.99
N GLY A 308 -14.49 7.50 -2.73
CA GLY A 308 -13.87 7.81 -4.02
C GLY A 308 -14.33 6.88 -5.15
N VAL A 309 -15.61 6.49 -5.15
CA VAL A 309 -16.21 5.65 -6.21
C VAL A 309 -17.44 6.32 -6.82
N SER A 310 -17.68 6.07 -8.11
CA SER A 310 -18.86 6.61 -8.79
C SER A 310 -20.13 5.82 -8.42
N PRO A 311 -21.22 6.52 -8.04
CA PRO A 311 -22.54 5.92 -7.85
C PRO A 311 -23.32 5.79 -9.16
N LYS A 312 -22.82 6.34 -10.28
CA LYS A 312 -23.54 6.34 -11.56
C LYS A 312 -23.42 5.00 -12.29
N GLN A 313 -24.59 4.47 -12.65
CA GLN A 313 -24.73 3.33 -13.56
C GLN A 313 -24.67 3.79 -15.02
N CYS A 314 -24.33 2.86 -15.91
CA CYS A 314 -24.17 3.09 -17.34
C CYS A 314 -24.39 1.78 -18.13
N GLY A 315 -24.37 1.86 -19.45
CA GLY A 315 -24.42 0.69 -20.31
C GLY A 315 -25.80 0.04 -20.36
N VAL A 316 -25.87 -1.24 -20.72
CA VAL A 316 -27.15 -1.95 -20.94
C VAL A 316 -27.99 -2.04 -19.66
N GLN A 317 -27.34 -2.07 -18.50
CA GLN A 317 -27.97 -2.05 -17.18
C GLN A 317 -28.49 -0.66 -16.78
N ALA A 318 -28.37 0.35 -17.64
CA ALA A 318 -28.89 1.70 -17.38
C ALA A 318 -29.55 2.29 -18.64
N GLY A 319 -30.21 1.45 -19.45
CA GLY A 319 -30.91 1.90 -20.66
C GLY A 319 -29.96 2.50 -21.72
N GLY A 320 -28.69 2.09 -21.73
CA GLY A 320 -27.68 2.62 -22.63
C GLY A 320 -27.02 3.93 -22.16
N ALA A 321 -27.26 4.36 -20.91
CA ALA A 321 -26.67 5.59 -20.38
C ALA A 321 -25.14 5.60 -20.50
N LEU A 322 -24.58 6.73 -20.96
CA LEU A 322 -23.14 6.96 -21.03
C LEU A 322 -22.61 7.51 -19.70
N CYS A 323 -21.34 7.26 -19.45
CA CYS A 323 -20.60 7.89 -18.37
C CYS A 323 -20.20 9.33 -18.72
N ALA A 324 -19.90 10.12 -17.68
CA ALA A 324 -19.31 11.44 -17.87
C ALA A 324 -17.99 11.34 -18.66
N ALA A 325 -17.62 12.41 -19.37
CA ALA A 325 -16.42 12.44 -20.20
C ALA A 325 -15.16 12.00 -19.43
N GLY A 326 -14.38 11.09 -20.00
CA GLY A 326 -13.17 10.52 -19.39
C GLY A 326 -13.39 9.30 -18.49
N LEU A 327 -14.65 8.88 -18.26
CA LEU A 327 -14.97 7.64 -17.57
C LEU A 327 -15.44 6.57 -18.57
N CYS A 328 -15.07 5.33 -18.32
CA CYS A 328 -15.52 4.15 -19.05
C CYS A 328 -16.71 3.53 -18.33
N CYS A 329 -17.60 2.93 -19.10
CA CYS A 329 -18.65 2.10 -18.56
C CYS A 329 -18.15 0.67 -18.43
N SER A 330 -18.03 0.15 -17.20
CA SER A 330 -17.60 -1.24 -16.98
C SER A 330 -18.59 -2.25 -17.55
N LYS A 331 -18.15 -3.50 -17.75
CA LYS A 331 -19.01 -4.64 -18.15
C LYS A 331 -20.18 -4.88 -17.19
N PHE A 332 -20.08 -4.36 -15.97
CA PHE A 332 -21.11 -4.47 -14.94
C PHE A 332 -22.04 -3.24 -14.86
N GLY A 333 -21.88 -2.28 -15.77
CA GLY A 333 -22.79 -1.14 -15.91
C GLY A 333 -22.51 -0.02 -14.91
N TRP A 334 -21.24 0.24 -14.61
CA TRP A 334 -20.82 1.31 -13.71
C TRP A 334 -19.76 2.19 -14.31
N CYS A 335 -19.82 3.49 -14.01
CA CYS A 335 -18.81 4.44 -14.48
C CYS A 335 -17.53 4.40 -13.65
N GLY A 336 -16.37 4.39 -14.30
CA GLY A 336 -15.06 4.48 -13.65
C GLY A 336 -13.92 4.59 -14.65
N TYR A 337 -12.70 4.75 -14.18
CA TYR A 337 -11.52 5.05 -15.02
C TYR A 337 -10.40 4.00 -14.92
N THR A 338 -10.62 2.94 -14.15
CA THR A 338 -9.65 1.85 -13.96
C THR A 338 -9.74 0.82 -15.08
N ASP A 339 -8.76 -0.05 -15.23
CA ASP A 339 -8.79 -1.12 -16.23
C ASP A 339 -9.98 -2.08 -16.05
N ALA A 340 -10.48 -2.24 -14.82
CA ALA A 340 -11.70 -3.01 -14.58
C ALA A 340 -12.97 -2.35 -15.16
N HIS A 341 -12.91 -1.05 -15.48
CA HIS A 341 -13.96 -0.31 -16.17
C HIS A 341 -13.66 -0.10 -17.65
N CYS A 342 -12.38 0.00 -18.00
CA CYS A 342 -11.94 0.53 -19.28
C CYS A 342 -11.30 -0.49 -20.22
N ALA A 343 -10.74 -1.60 -19.69
CA ALA A 343 -9.97 -2.54 -20.49
C ALA A 343 -10.87 -3.30 -21.48
N PRO A 344 -10.30 -3.74 -22.63
CA PRO A 344 -11.00 -4.61 -23.56
C PRO A 344 -11.61 -5.84 -22.86
N GLY A 345 -12.90 -6.10 -23.09
CA GLY A 345 -13.66 -7.18 -22.43
C GLY A 345 -14.20 -6.86 -21.02
N ASN A 346 -13.77 -5.76 -20.40
CA ASN A 346 -14.29 -5.26 -19.13
C ASN A 346 -15.09 -3.98 -19.26
N CYS A 347 -15.41 -3.56 -20.48
CA CYS A 347 -16.04 -2.27 -20.78
C CYS A 347 -17.17 -2.39 -21.81
N GLN A 348 -18.25 -1.64 -21.62
CA GLN A 348 -19.42 -1.58 -22.52
C GLN A 348 -19.41 -0.34 -23.43
N SER A 349 -18.94 0.81 -22.92
CA SER A 349 -18.91 2.08 -23.67
C SER A 349 -17.83 3.00 -23.10
N GLN A 350 -17.32 3.92 -23.94
CA GLN A 350 -16.19 4.81 -23.60
C GLN A 350 -14.93 4.02 -23.19
N CYS A 351 -14.70 2.89 -23.84
CA CYS A 351 -13.62 1.94 -23.54
C CYS A 351 -12.25 2.43 -24.01
N ARG A 352 -11.19 1.86 -23.44
CA ARG A 352 -9.81 2.07 -23.91
C ARG A 352 -9.43 0.96 -24.89
N ASP A 353 -8.78 1.36 -25.98
CA ASP A 353 -8.32 0.44 -27.01
C ASP A 353 -7.07 -0.37 -26.60
N SER A 354 -6.47 -0.09 -25.43
CA SER A 354 -5.32 -0.83 -24.86
C SER A 354 -5.18 -0.60 -23.34
N PRO A 355 -4.64 -1.58 -22.56
CA PRO A 355 -4.28 -1.38 -21.16
C PRO A 355 -3.14 -0.35 -21.07
N GLY A 356 -3.41 0.80 -20.44
CA GLY A 356 -2.40 1.83 -20.20
C GLY A 356 -1.44 1.43 -19.08
N PRO A 357 -0.20 1.94 -19.06
CA PRO A 357 0.77 1.59 -18.02
C PRO A 357 0.29 2.04 -16.63
N ILE A 358 0.51 1.19 -15.63
CA ILE A 358 0.29 1.48 -14.21
C ILE A 358 1.24 2.62 -13.80
N GLY A 359 0.75 3.87 -13.87
CA GLY A 359 1.54 5.07 -13.58
C GLY A 359 0.81 6.41 -13.76
N ASP A 360 -0.52 6.42 -13.95
CA ASP A 360 -1.26 7.65 -14.20
C ASP A 360 -1.39 8.51 -12.93
N LEU A 361 -1.19 9.82 -13.10
CA LEU A 361 -1.28 10.85 -12.07
C LEU A 361 -2.61 10.83 -11.31
N GLY A 362 -3.69 10.38 -11.96
CA GLY A 362 -5.01 10.19 -11.33
C GLY A 362 -5.04 9.14 -10.20
N GLY A 363 -4.02 8.28 -10.08
CA GLY A 363 -3.82 7.38 -8.95
C GLY A 363 -3.10 8.03 -7.75
N VAL A 364 -2.53 9.22 -7.94
CA VAL A 364 -1.79 9.99 -6.91
C VAL A 364 -2.65 11.13 -6.36
N ILE A 365 -3.40 11.82 -7.23
CA ILE A 365 -4.31 12.90 -6.87
C ILE A 365 -5.64 12.74 -7.60
N SER A 366 -6.73 12.55 -6.85
CA SER A 366 -8.09 12.50 -7.40
C SER A 366 -8.65 13.91 -7.60
N ASN A 367 -9.76 14.01 -8.36
CA ASN A 367 -10.50 15.27 -8.48
C ASN A 367 -10.92 15.82 -7.10
N SER A 368 -11.38 14.95 -6.18
CA SER A 368 -11.80 15.37 -4.84
C SER A 368 -10.62 15.86 -3.99
N MET A 369 -9.45 15.22 -4.08
CA MET A 369 -8.25 15.68 -3.39
C MET A 369 -7.78 17.02 -3.95
N PHE A 370 -7.80 17.20 -5.27
CA PHE A 370 -7.52 18.47 -5.92
C PHE A 370 -8.48 19.58 -5.45
N ASP A 371 -9.79 19.29 -5.41
CA ASP A 371 -10.80 20.23 -4.93
C ASP A 371 -10.61 20.57 -3.45
N GLN A 372 -10.28 19.60 -2.61
CA GLN A 372 -10.01 19.81 -1.18
C GLN A 372 -8.72 20.62 -0.95
N MET A 373 -7.67 20.38 -1.74
CA MET A 373 -6.44 21.16 -1.67
C MET A 373 -6.70 22.62 -2.05
N LEU A 374 -7.50 22.86 -3.09
CA LEU A 374 -7.76 24.20 -3.63
C LEU A 374 -9.21 24.67 -3.36
N ASN A 375 -9.64 24.55 -2.10
CA ASN A 375 -11.03 24.66 -1.66
C ASN A 375 -11.70 25.98 -2.10
N HIS A 376 -11.05 27.12 -1.87
CA HIS A 376 -11.64 28.45 -2.08
C HIS A 376 -11.25 29.12 -3.40
N ARG A 377 -10.55 28.42 -4.31
CA ARG A 377 -10.08 29.01 -5.57
C ARG A 377 -11.21 29.57 -6.45
N ASN A 378 -12.42 29.05 -6.26
CA ASN A 378 -13.61 29.38 -7.04
C ASN A 378 -14.51 30.42 -6.36
N ASP A 379 -14.15 30.90 -5.18
CA ASP A 379 -14.94 31.87 -4.44
C ASP A 379 -15.04 33.19 -5.22
N ASN A 380 -16.15 33.92 -5.05
CA ASN A 380 -16.46 35.14 -5.83
C ASN A 380 -15.42 36.26 -5.70
N ALA A 381 -14.64 36.25 -4.62
CA ALA A 381 -13.55 37.19 -4.36
C ALA A 381 -12.29 36.87 -5.20
N CYS A 382 -12.15 35.66 -5.70
CA CYS A 382 -11.00 35.22 -6.48
C CYS A 382 -11.14 35.53 -7.97
N GLN A 383 -10.00 35.76 -8.64
CA GLN A 383 -9.96 35.88 -10.10
C GLN A 383 -10.18 34.54 -10.79
N GLY A 384 -9.80 33.43 -10.14
CA GLY A 384 -10.03 32.06 -10.60
C GLY A 384 -11.49 31.59 -10.54
N LYS A 385 -12.41 32.43 -10.03
CA LYS A 385 -13.85 32.17 -10.02
C LYS A 385 -14.34 31.77 -11.40
N ASN A 386 -15.30 30.85 -11.45
CA ASN A 386 -15.71 30.12 -12.66
C ASN A 386 -14.81 28.95 -13.06
N ASN A 387 -14.10 28.34 -12.10
CA ASN A 387 -13.36 27.09 -12.32
C ASN A 387 -12.28 27.21 -13.41
N PHE A 388 -11.61 28.37 -13.49
CA PHE A 388 -10.47 28.56 -14.39
C PHE A 388 -9.44 27.47 -14.15
N TYR A 389 -9.02 27.28 -12.90
CA TYR A 389 -8.16 26.17 -12.49
C TYR A 389 -8.99 24.92 -12.19
N SER A 390 -9.30 24.15 -13.25
CA SER A 390 -10.00 22.87 -13.12
C SER A 390 -9.03 21.69 -13.04
N TYR A 391 -9.47 20.61 -12.39
CA TYR A 391 -8.72 19.35 -12.36
C TYR A 391 -8.42 18.80 -13.76
N ASN A 392 -9.39 18.90 -14.67
CA ASN A 392 -9.20 18.47 -16.06
C ASN A 392 -8.09 19.27 -16.77
N ALA A 393 -8.03 20.58 -16.54
CA ALA A 393 -6.96 21.40 -17.10
C ALA A 393 -5.59 21.01 -16.53
N PHE A 394 -5.53 20.75 -15.22
CA PHE A 394 -4.33 20.24 -14.55
C PHE A 394 -3.87 18.90 -15.12
N ILE A 395 -4.75 17.89 -15.21
CA ILE A 395 -4.42 16.57 -15.75
C ILE A 395 -4.00 16.66 -17.22
N THR A 396 -4.69 17.45 -18.04
CA THR A 396 -4.32 17.65 -19.45
C THR A 396 -2.94 18.29 -19.59
N ALA A 397 -2.63 19.30 -18.76
CA ALA A 397 -1.31 19.91 -18.74
C ALA A 397 -0.23 18.92 -18.29
N ALA A 398 -0.45 18.20 -17.19
CA ALA A 398 0.49 17.23 -16.63
C ALA A 398 0.87 16.11 -17.60
N LYS A 399 -0.07 15.63 -18.42
CA LYS A 399 0.21 14.65 -19.49
C LYS A 399 1.25 15.11 -20.51
N SER A 400 1.49 16.41 -20.62
CA SER A 400 2.53 16.96 -21.51
C SER A 400 3.94 16.89 -20.92
N PHE A 401 4.10 16.49 -19.65
CA PHE A 401 5.38 16.43 -18.94
C PHE A 401 5.58 15.04 -18.32
N PRO A 402 6.03 14.05 -19.13
CA PRO A 402 6.35 12.73 -18.61
C PRO A 402 7.32 12.80 -17.43
N GLY A 403 6.97 12.17 -16.32
CA GLY A 403 7.75 12.20 -15.09
C GLY A 403 7.14 13.05 -13.98
N PHE A 404 6.39 14.11 -14.30
CA PHE A 404 5.73 14.97 -13.30
C PHE A 404 4.63 14.20 -12.55
N GLY A 405 4.82 13.99 -11.24
CA GLY A 405 3.90 13.22 -10.39
C GLY A 405 3.85 11.73 -10.70
N THR A 406 4.73 11.25 -11.57
CA THR A 406 4.81 9.84 -12.00
C THR A 406 6.21 9.24 -11.78
N THR A 407 7.13 10.01 -11.20
CA THR A 407 8.52 9.58 -10.91
C THR A 407 8.66 9.13 -9.47
N GLY A 408 9.44 8.06 -9.26
CA GLY A 408 9.69 7.50 -7.93
C GLY A 408 8.52 6.64 -7.43
N ASP A 409 8.55 6.32 -6.14
CA ASP A 409 7.49 5.58 -5.44
C ASP A 409 6.26 6.48 -5.20
N THR A 410 5.16 5.89 -4.73
CA THR A 410 3.91 6.64 -4.46
C THR A 410 4.13 7.77 -3.46
N THR A 411 5.06 7.62 -2.51
CA THR A 411 5.44 8.65 -1.54
C THR A 411 6.08 9.85 -2.24
N ALA A 412 7.08 9.62 -3.09
CA ALA A 412 7.74 10.66 -3.87
C ALA A 412 6.75 11.35 -4.81
N ARG A 413 5.85 10.61 -5.46
CA ARG A 413 4.80 11.16 -6.32
C ARG A 413 3.83 12.05 -5.54
N LYS A 414 3.29 11.56 -4.41
CA LYS A 414 2.41 12.34 -3.54
C LYS A 414 3.11 13.59 -3.01
N ARG A 415 4.39 13.46 -2.63
CA ARG A 415 5.21 14.57 -2.11
C ARG A 415 5.51 15.60 -3.19
N GLU A 416 5.80 15.16 -4.42
CA GLU A 416 5.95 16.04 -5.57
C GLU A 416 4.68 16.84 -5.83
N ILE A 417 3.52 16.17 -5.86
CA ILE A 417 2.23 16.84 -6.08
C ILE A 417 1.92 17.81 -4.93
N ALA A 418 2.14 17.42 -3.68
CA ALA A 418 2.00 18.31 -2.53
C ALA A 418 2.90 19.55 -2.66
N ALA A 419 4.17 19.36 -3.02
CA ALA A 419 5.15 20.43 -3.12
C ALA A 419 4.85 21.39 -4.28
N PHE A 420 4.49 20.86 -5.45
CA PHE A 420 4.10 21.65 -6.61
C PHE A 420 2.89 22.53 -6.29
N PHE A 421 1.82 21.93 -5.77
CA PHE A 421 0.62 22.69 -5.41
C PHE A 421 0.89 23.68 -4.28
N ALA A 422 1.74 23.35 -3.31
CA ALA A 422 2.04 24.27 -2.22
C ALA A 422 2.76 25.54 -2.68
N GLN A 423 3.78 25.37 -3.52
CA GLN A 423 4.53 26.49 -4.07
C GLN A 423 3.63 27.37 -4.94
N THR A 424 2.87 26.76 -5.84
CA THR A 424 1.97 27.49 -6.73
C THR A 424 0.77 28.12 -6.01
N SER A 425 0.29 27.50 -4.93
CA SER A 425 -0.72 28.09 -4.05
C SER A 425 -0.21 29.34 -3.35
N HIS A 426 1.04 29.36 -2.90
CA HIS A 426 1.66 30.57 -2.34
C HIS A 426 1.72 31.70 -3.36
N GLU A 427 2.20 31.43 -4.58
CA GLU A 427 2.28 32.45 -5.65
C GLU A 427 0.93 33.08 -6.01
N THR A 428 -0.17 32.39 -5.71
CA THR A 428 -1.52 32.78 -6.12
C THR A 428 -2.50 32.90 -4.94
N THR A 429 -1.99 32.98 -3.71
CA THR A 429 -2.81 32.93 -2.50
C THR A 429 -3.70 34.15 -2.37
N GLY A 430 -4.98 33.91 -2.08
CA GLY A 430 -5.93 34.92 -1.60
C GLY A 430 -6.17 34.82 -0.09
N GLY A 431 -5.39 33.99 0.61
CA GLY A 431 -5.59 33.70 2.02
C GLY A 431 -5.13 34.84 2.94
N TRP A 432 -5.78 34.94 4.09
CA TRP A 432 -5.39 35.80 5.20
C TRP A 432 -5.48 35.01 6.51
N ALA A 433 -4.91 35.54 7.59
CA ALA A 433 -4.73 34.79 8.85
C ALA A 433 -6.02 34.17 9.43
N THR A 434 -7.17 34.81 9.20
CA THR A 434 -8.50 34.38 9.68
C THR A 434 -9.42 33.92 8.55
N ALA A 435 -8.87 33.54 7.40
CA ALA A 435 -9.68 33.08 6.28
C ALA A 435 -10.47 31.80 6.64
N PRO A 436 -11.69 31.61 6.09
CA PRO A 436 -12.42 30.35 6.18
C PRO A 436 -11.54 29.15 5.82
N ASP A 437 -11.62 28.07 6.60
CA ASP A 437 -10.79 26.86 6.45
C ASP A 437 -9.26 27.09 6.55
N GLY A 438 -8.85 28.26 7.05
CA GLY A 438 -7.48 28.68 7.25
C GLY A 438 -6.83 29.28 5.98
N PRO A 439 -5.73 30.05 6.14
CA PRO A 439 -5.06 30.73 5.01
C PRO A 439 -4.62 29.76 3.89
N TYR A 440 -4.29 28.52 4.25
CA TYR A 440 -3.74 27.53 3.33
C TYR A 440 -4.80 26.79 2.48
N ALA A 441 -6.07 27.18 2.58
CA ALA A 441 -7.15 26.69 1.72
C ALA A 441 -7.43 27.63 0.52
N TRP A 442 -6.73 28.77 0.45
CA TRP A 442 -6.99 29.90 -0.47
C TRP A 442 -5.92 30.06 -1.56
N GLY A 443 -5.17 29.01 -1.87
CA GLY A 443 -4.30 28.97 -3.04
C GLY A 443 -5.09 29.06 -4.35
N TYR A 444 -4.44 29.44 -5.45
CA TYR A 444 -5.05 29.51 -6.79
C TYR A 444 -6.17 30.56 -6.93
N CYS A 445 -6.14 31.61 -6.09
CA CYS A 445 -7.12 32.69 -6.12
C CYS A 445 -6.84 33.68 -7.28
N PHE A 446 -5.57 33.96 -7.56
CA PHE A 446 -5.15 34.94 -8.57
C PHE A 446 -4.63 34.30 -9.87
N LEU A 447 -4.93 34.94 -11.01
CA LEU A 447 -4.47 34.51 -12.35
C LEU A 447 -3.25 35.31 -12.85
N ARG A 448 -3.04 36.50 -12.28
CA ARG A 448 -2.03 37.47 -12.68
C ARG A 448 -1.53 38.28 -11.49
N GLU A 449 -0.38 38.91 -11.62
CA GLU A 449 0.20 39.81 -10.63
C GLU A 449 -0.76 40.96 -10.33
N GLN A 450 -0.90 41.33 -9.06
CA GLN A 450 -1.83 42.35 -8.60
C GLN A 450 -1.21 43.75 -8.66
N GLY A 451 -2.06 44.79 -8.72
CA GLY A 451 -1.63 46.18 -8.72
C GLY A 451 -1.33 46.72 -10.13
N SER A 452 -0.28 47.54 -10.24
CA SER A 452 0.19 48.14 -11.50
C SER A 452 1.58 47.62 -11.86
N PRO A 453 1.70 46.34 -12.27
CA PRO A 453 2.99 45.74 -12.56
C PRO A 453 3.67 46.43 -13.75
N GLY A 454 5.01 46.51 -13.69
CA GLY A 454 5.83 46.94 -14.81
C GLY A 454 5.74 45.98 -16.01
N ASP A 455 6.49 46.24 -17.07
CA ASP A 455 6.41 45.41 -18.27
C ASP A 455 7.24 44.12 -18.16
N TYR A 456 8.13 44.01 -17.16
CA TYR A 456 9.05 42.89 -16.93
C TYR A 456 9.85 42.50 -18.19
N CYS A 457 10.16 43.48 -19.03
CA CYS A 457 11.00 43.32 -20.21
C CYS A 457 12.47 43.52 -19.85
N THR A 458 13.31 42.53 -20.14
CA THR A 458 14.78 42.61 -20.05
C THR A 458 15.38 42.46 -21.44
N SER A 459 16.30 43.34 -21.83
CA SER A 459 16.93 43.29 -23.16
C SER A 459 17.59 41.92 -23.42
N SER A 460 17.21 41.29 -24.52
CA SER A 460 17.72 39.96 -24.92
C SER A 460 17.61 39.81 -26.44
N SER A 461 18.68 39.34 -27.07
CA SER A 461 18.66 38.98 -28.50
C SER A 461 17.95 37.67 -28.76
N GLN A 462 17.96 36.75 -27.78
CA GLN A 462 17.34 35.42 -27.90
C GLN A 462 15.83 35.45 -27.63
N TRP A 463 15.41 36.30 -26.69
CA TRP A 463 14.01 36.45 -26.28
C TRP A 463 13.61 37.93 -26.30
N PRO A 464 13.57 38.56 -27.48
CA PRO A 464 13.31 39.99 -27.59
C PRO A 464 11.94 40.36 -27.02
N CYS A 465 11.85 41.51 -26.36
CA CYS A 465 10.57 42.03 -25.92
C CYS A 465 9.73 42.43 -27.13
N VAL A 466 8.51 41.91 -27.20
CA VAL A 466 7.58 42.24 -28.28
C VAL A 466 6.93 43.59 -27.97
N PRO A 467 6.92 44.57 -28.90
CA PRO A 467 6.27 45.85 -28.70
C PRO A 467 4.82 45.70 -28.22
N GLY A 468 4.47 46.42 -27.16
CA GLY A 468 3.12 46.40 -26.56
C GLY A 468 2.77 45.17 -25.72
N LYS A 469 3.70 44.22 -25.53
CA LYS A 469 3.51 43.04 -24.68
C LYS A 469 4.18 43.21 -23.32
N LYS A 470 3.56 42.61 -22.30
CA LYS A 470 4.00 42.68 -20.90
C LYS A 470 4.16 41.29 -20.30
N TYR A 471 5.24 41.10 -19.56
CA TYR A 471 5.67 39.79 -19.04
C TYR A 471 5.62 39.73 -17.50
N PHE A 472 4.67 40.43 -16.87
CA PHE A 472 4.39 40.31 -15.43
C PHE A 472 3.88 38.91 -15.05
N GLY A 473 3.79 38.63 -13.75
CA GLY A 473 3.40 37.32 -13.24
C GLY A 473 2.05 36.84 -13.75
N ARG A 474 1.99 35.62 -14.29
CA ARG A 474 0.73 34.94 -14.68
C ARG A 474 0.74 33.46 -14.30
N GLY A 475 -0.45 32.91 -14.11
CA GLY A 475 -0.68 31.48 -13.85
C GLY A 475 -0.16 31.00 -12.49
N PRO A 476 -0.14 29.67 -12.25
CA PRO A 476 0.13 29.11 -10.92
C PRO A 476 1.52 29.41 -10.37
N ILE A 477 2.54 29.55 -11.22
CA ILE A 477 3.91 29.85 -10.78
C ILE A 477 4.24 31.36 -10.90
N GLN A 478 3.25 32.19 -11.26
CA GLN A 478 3.45 33.61 -11.55
C GLN A 478 4.65 33.87 -12.49
N ILE A 479 4.70 33.12 -13.60
CA ILE A 479 5.83 33.19 -14.55
C ILE A 479 6.01 34.63 -15.03
N SER A 480 7.23 35.14 -14.90
CA SER A 480 7.58 36.56 -15.10
C SER A 480 8.82 36.71 -15.97
N HIS A 481 8.93 37.82 -16.67
CA HIS A 481 9.97 38.19 -17.65
C HIS A 481 9.96 37.47 -19.00
N ASN A 482 10.25 38.22 -20.06
CA ASN A 482 10.37 37.74 -21.44
C ASN A 482 11.30 36.54 -21.60
N TYR A 483 12.40 36.50 -20.84
CA TYR A 483 13.36 35.39 -20.85
C TYR A 483 12.84 34.11 -20.20
N ASN A 484 11.68 34.12 -19.52
CA ASN A 484 10.97 32.91 -19.07
C ASN A 484 9.79 32.58 -19.98
N TYR A 485 9.02 33.58 -20.43
CA TYR A 485 7.92 33.37 -21.38
C TYR A 485 8.40 32.76 -22.70
N GLY A 486 9.51 33.26 -23.25
CA GLY A 486 10.11 32.75 -24.48
C GLY A 486 10.45 31.25 -24.45
N PRO A 487 11.35 30.78 -23.55
CA PRO A 487 11.71 29.36 -23.49
C PRO A 487 10.56 28.47 -23.03
N CYS A 488 9.69 28.94 -22.12
CA CYS A 488 8.48 28.20 -21.75
C CYS A 488 7.58 27.96 -22.97
N GLY A 489 7.29 29.03 -23.71
CA GLY A 489 6.46 28.96 -24.91
C GLY A 489 7.03 27.99 -25.94
N ARG A 490 8.33 28.09 -26.21
CA ARG A 490 9.03 27.14 -27.08
C ARG A 490 8.87 25.69 -26.61
N ALA A 491 9.06 25.42 -25.32
CA ALA A 491 8.99 24.07 -24.76
C ALA A 491 7.59 23.45 -24.83
N ILE A 492 6.54 24.26 -24.65
CA ILE A 492 5.14 23.79 -24.64
C ILE A 492 4.45 23.91 -26.00
N GLY A 493 5.16 24.40 -27.02
CA GLY A 493 4.65 24.58 -28.39
C GLY A 493 3.67 25.75 -28.56
N VAL A 494 3.79 26.80 -27.73
CA VAL A 494 2.92 27.99 -27.74
C VAL A 494 3.77 29.25 -27.83
N ASP A 495 3.45 30.19 -28.73
CA ASP A 495 4.18 31.46 -28.80
C ASP A 495 3.77 32.43 -27.68
N LEU A 496 4.33 32.20 -26.49
CA LEU A 496 4.10 33.01 -25.30
C LEU A 496 4.85 34.35 -25.31
N LEU A 497 5.82 34.53 -26.22
CA LEU A 497 6.54 35.81 -26.33
C LEU A 497 5.66 36.87 -26.99
N ASN A 498 4.92 36.49 -28.04
CA ASN A 498 3.91 37.35 -28.68
C ASN A 498 2.54 37.29 -27.98
N ASN A 499 2.22 36.20 -27.30
CA ASN A 499 0.91 35.98 -26.67
C ASN A 499 1.01 35.63 -25.16
N PRO A 500 1.64 36.50 -24.34
CA PRO A 500 1.85 36.21 -22.92
C PRO A 500 0.53 36.08 -22.12
N ASP A 501 -0.54 36.74 -22.57
CA ASP A 501 -1.85 36.68 -21.91
C ASP A 501 -2.51 35.29 -21.94
N LEU A 502 -2.07 34.38 -22.82
CA LEU A 502 -2.55 32.98 -22.85
C LEU A 502 -2.34 32.28 -21.50
N VAL A 503 -1.27 32.62 -20.76
CA VAL A 503 -1.00 32.05 -19.44
C VAL A 503 -2.09 32.41 -18.40
N ALA A 504 -2.83 33.50 -18.61
CA ALA A 504 -3.92 33.94 -17.72
C ALA A 504 -5.32 33.81 -18.34
N THR A 505 -5.43 33.26 -19.54
CA THR A 505 -6.71 33.13 -20.27
C THR A 505 -7.00 31.70 -20.75
N ASP A 506 -5.99 30.83 -20.84
CA ASP A 506 -6.14 29.40 -21.10
C ASP A 506 -5.57 28.61 -19.92
N SER A 507 -6.42 27.84 -19.25
CA SER A 507 -6.03 27.14 -18.02
C SER A 507 -5.06 25.99 -18.24
N VAL A 508 -5.10 25.32 -19.40
CA VAL A 508 -4.15 24.25 -19.74
C VAL A 508 -2.79 24.87 -19.98
N ILE A 509 -2.70 25.95 -20.75
CA ILE A 509 -1.44 26.70 -20.96
C ILE A 509 -0.91 27.25 -19.64
N SER A 510 -1.81 27.75 -18.79
CA SER A 510 -1.48 28.22 -17.44
C SER A 510 -0.78 27.13 -16.62
N PHE A 511 -1.37 25.95 -16.49
CA PHE A 511 -0.75 24.82 -15.79
C PHE A 511 0.52 24.34 -16.49
N LYS A 512 0.56 24.27 -17.83
CA LYS A 512 1.75 23.87 -18.57
C LYS A 512 2.94 24.79 -18.27
N SER A 513 2.71 26.10 -18.13
CA SER A 513 3.78 27.03 -17.77
C SER A 513 4.38 26.76 -16.40
N ALA A 514 3.55 26.42 -15.41
CA ALA A 514 3.97 26.09 -14.06
C ALA A 514 4.71 24.74 -14.00
N ILE A 515 4.19 23.72 -14.68
CA ILE A 515 4.84 22.40 -14.73
C ILE A 515 6.15 22.48 -15.52
N TRP A 516 6.21 23.27 -16.60
CA TRP A 516 7.46 23.54 -17.31
C TRP A 516 8.52 24.13 -16.37
N PHE A 517 8.18 25.16 -15.58
CA PHE A 517 9.11 25.75 -14.63
C PHE A 517 9.59 24.71 -13.61
N TRP A 518 8.66 23.91 -13.06
CA TRP A 518 8.95 22.86 -12.09
C TRP A 518 9.93 21.80 -12.61
N MET A 519 9.77 21.40 -13.88
CA MET A 519 10.51 20.32 -14.51
C MET A 519 11.84 20.78 -15.15
N THR A 520 12.06 22.08 -15.32
CA THR A 520 13.18 22.58 -16.12
C THR A 520 14.32 23.12 -15.25
N PRO A 521 15.52 22.50 -15.26
CA PRO A 521 16.68 23.07 -14.58
C PRO A 521 17.13 24.37 -15.28
N GLN A 522 17.55 25.35 -14.48
CA GLN A 522 18.09 26.62 -14.97
C GLN A 522 19.40 26.91 -14.25
N SER A 523 20.51 26.41 -14.80
CA SER A 523 21.84 26.48 -14.17
C SER A 523 22.15 27.86 -13.59
N PRO A 524 22.59 27.96 -12.33
CA PRO A 524 23.02 26.86 -11.45
C PRO A 524 21.89 26.11 -10.72
N LYS A 525 20.62 26.48 -10.92
CA LYS A 525 19.48 25.85 -10.25
C LYS A 525 19.15 24.48 -10.86
N PRO A 526 19.01 23.41 -10.06
CA PRO A 526 18.41 22.16 -10.54
C PRO A 526 16.91 22.37 -10.79
N SER A 527 16.23 21.37 -11.34
CA SER A 527 14.77 21.38 -11.43
C SER A 527 14.15 21.12 -10.05
N CYS A 528 12.97 21.69 -9.78
CA CYS A 528 12.21 21.39 -8.56
C CYS A 528 11.84 19.89 -8.50
N HIS A 529 11.53 19.31 -9.67
CA HIS A 529 11.27 17.89 -9.86
C HIS A 529 12.41 17.01 -9.32
N ASP A 530 13.65 17.26 -9.75
CA ASP A 530 14.79 16.43 -9.36
C ASP A 530 15.09 16.55 -7.87
N VAL A 531 14.86 17.74 -7.29
CA VAL A 531 15.00 17.95 -5.84
C VAL A 531 13.97 17.09 -5.07
N ILE A 532 12.69 17.19 -5.40
CA ILE A 532 11.63 16.55 -4.59
C ILE A 532 11.58 15.02 -4.79
N THR A 533 12.00 14.53 -5.95
CA THR A 533 12.06 13.11 -6.30
C THR A 533 13.40 12.46 -5.90
N GLY A 534 14.33 13.22 -5.31
CA GLY A 534 15.61 12.71 -4.81
C GLY A 534 16.67 12.45 -5.87
N LYS A 535 16.49 12.95 -7.10
CA LYS A 535 17.46 12.83 -8.19
C LYS A 535 18.58 13.87 -8.12
N TRP A 536 18.33 15.02 -7.52
CA TRP A 536 19.35 16.06 -7.35
C TRP A 536 20.28 15.74 -6.17
N GLN A 537 21.58 15.72 -6.45
CA GLN A 537 22.63 15.59 -5.45
C GLN A 537 23.34 16.95 -5.27
N PRO A 538 23.41 17.51 -4.04
CA PRO A 538 24.06 18.78 -3.80
C PRO A 538 25.55 18.74 -4.15
N SER A 539 26.01 19.69 -4.96
CA SER A 539 27.43 19.89 -5.21
C SER A 539 28.16 20.38 -3.95
N ASN A 540 29.50 20.38 -3.96
CA ASN A 540 30.28 20.97 -2.87
C ASN A 540 29.92 22.45 -2.62
N ALA A 541 29.60 23.20 -3.69
CA ALA A 541 29.15 24.59 -3.58
C ALA A 541 27.75 24.70 -2.95
N ASP A 542 26.87 23.72 -3.19
CA ASP A 542 25.55 23.66 -2.57
C ASP A 542 25.65 23.32 -1.08
N GLN A 543 26.47 22.35 -0.72
CA GLN A 543 26.72 21.98 0.67
C GLN A 543 27.34 23.15 1.45
N ALA A 544 28.34 23.83 0.88
CA ALA A 544 28.93 25.03 1.49
C ALA A 544 27.92 26.20 1.61
N ALA A 545 26.92 26.24 0.74
CA ALA A 545 25.81 27.17 0.79
C ALA A 545 24.63 26.69 1.66
N ASN A 546 24.79 25.56 2.36
CA ASN A 546 23.77 24.91 3.17
C ASN A 546 22.49 24.51 2.39
N ARG A 547 22.59 24.36 1.07
CA ARG A 547 21.48 23.91 0.20
C ARG A 547 21.39 22.39 0.25
N LEU A 548 20.54 21.88 1.13
CA LEU A 548 20.30 20.46 1.34
C LEU A 548 18.98 20.00 0.68
N PRO A 549 18.86 18.75 0.20
CA PRO A 549 17.66 18.28 -0.47
C PRO A 549 16.42 18.42 0.42
N GLY A 550 15.36 19.01 -0.11
CA GLY A 550 14.11 19.26 0.60
C GLY A 550 13.32 20.43 0.03
N PHE A 551 12.15 20.68 0.63
CA PHE A 551 11.22 21.72 0.18
C PHE A 551 11.83 23.14 0.25
N GLY A 552 12.74 23.39 1.18
CA GLY A 552 13.44 24.67 1.31
C GLY A 552 14.29 25.03 0.09
N VAL A 553 15.01 24.06 -0.49
CA VAL A 553 15.78 24.33 -1.73
C VAL A 553 14.84 24.62 -2.90
N ILE A 554 13.64 24.05 -2.93
CA ILE A 554 12.62 24.38 -3.95
C ILE A 554 12.19 25.84 -3.82
N THR A 555 11.96 26.33 -2.60
CA THR A 555 11.71 27.76 -2.34
C THR A 555 12.89 28.62 -2.81
N ASN A 556 14.13 28.17 -2.57
CA ASN A 556 15.34 28.86 -3.03
C ASN A 556 15.44 28.93 -4.56
N ILE A 557 15.06 27.86 -5.27
CA ILE A 557 15.00 27.82 -6.74
C ILE A 557 13.99 28.85 -7.27
N ILE A 558 12.80 28.90 -6.67
CA ILE A 558 11.70 29.76 -7.12
C ILE A 558 12.02 31.23 -6.83
N ASN A 559 12.31 31.58 -5.57
CA ASN A 559 12.46 32.97 -5.16
C ASN A 559 13.53 33.23 -4.09
N GLY A 560 14.57 32.41 -4.05
CA GLY A 560 15.58 32.48 -2.98
C GLY A 560 16.35 33.80 -2.89
N GLY A 561 16.39 34.60 -3.97
CA GLY A 561 17.01 35.94 -3.95
C GLY A 561 16.35 36.89 -2.96
N MET A 562 15.06 36.71 -2.71
CA MET A 562 14.27 37.55 -1.81
C MET A 562 13.91 36.85 -0.50
N GLU A 563 13.81 35.52 -0.50
CA GLU A 563 13.21 34.76 0.61
C GLU A 563 14.20 33.94 1.45
N CYS A 564 15.44 33.71 0.99
CA CYS A 564 16.37 32.78 1.63
C CYS A 564 17.65 33.47 2.15
N GLY A 565 18.28 32.87 3.16
CA GLY A 565 19.60 33.28 3.66
C GLY A 565 19.61 34.40 4.70
N HIS A 566 18.44 34.75 5.25
CA HIS A 566 18.27 35.82 6.25
C HIS A 566 17.35 35.43 7.41
N GLY A 567 17.24 34.12 7.70
CA GLY A 567 16.48 33.59 8.84
C GLY A 567 14.99 33.38 8.53
N ASN A 568 14.13 33.67 9.51
CA ASN A 568 12.69 33.47 9.37
C ASN A 568 12.07 34.51 8.44
N ASP A 569 11.36 34.03 7.41
CA ASP A 569 10.61 34.84 6.47
C ASP A 569 9.15 34.36 6.40
N ASN A 570 8.20 35.28 6.50
CA ASN A 570 6.77 34.96 6.51
C ASN A 570 6.30 34.31 5.19
N ARG A 571 6.93 34.66 4.05
CA ARG A 571 6.61 34.07 2.74
C ARG A 571 7.02 32.60 2.70
N VAL A 572 8.21 32.30 3.23
CA VAL A 572 8.69 30.91 3.37
C VAL A 572 7.78 30.11 4.30
N GLN A 573 7.34 30.70 5.42
CA GLN A 573 6.40 30.03 6.33
C GLN A 573 5.04 29.76 5.68
N ASP A 574 4.55 30.67 4.84
CA ASP A 574 3.30 30.47 4.09
C ASP A 574 3.42 29.30 3.09
N ARG A 575 4.52 29.23 2.33
CA ARG A 575 4.83 28.07 1.45
C ARG A 575 4.84 26.75 2.24
N ILE A 576 5.49 26.73 3.40
CA ILE A 576 5.56 25.56 4.29
C ILE A 576 4.15 25.21 4.82
N GLY A 577 3.33 26.20 5.16
CA GLY A 577 1.96 26.02 5.63
C GLY A 577 1.07 25.30 4.60
N PHE A 578 1.08 25.79 3.35
CA PHE A 578 0.43 25.09 2.24
C PHE A 578 0.96 23.66 2.07
N TYR A 579 2.28 23.48 2.09
CA TYR A 579 2.91 22.17 1.90
C TYR A 579 2.51 21.17 2.97
N ARG A 580 2.50 21.58 4.25
CA ARG A 580 2.04 20.73 5.35
C ARG A 580 0.57 20.34 5.21
N ARG A 581 -0.31 21.29 4.86
CA ARG A 581 -1.74 21.00 4.64
C ARG A 581 -1.92 19.97 3.53
N TYR A 582 -1.22 20.14 2.41
CA TYR A 582 -1.32 19.28 1.24
C TYR A 582 -0.71 17.90 1.46
N CYS A 583 0.42 17.83 2.15
CA CYS A 583 0.98 16.57 2.64
C CYS A 583 -0.01 15.83 3.56
N GLY A 584 -0.76 16.55 4.41
CA GLY A 584 -1.84 15.98 5.22
C GLY A 584 -2.98 15.39 4.38
N ILE A 585 -3.47 16.12 3.38
CA ILE A 585 -4.55 15.66 2.47
C ILE A 585 -4.12 14.42 1.66
N LEU A 586 -2.86 14.40 1.20
CA LEU A 586 -2.31 13.29 0.43
C LEU A 586 -1.75 12.16 1.30
N GLU A 587 -1.82 12.30 2.63
CA GLU A 587 -1.34 11.32 3.61
C GLU A 587 0.14 10.95 3.40
N VAL A 588 1.01 11.96 3.29
CA VAL A 588 2.45 11.80 3.09
C VAL A 588 3.24 12.73 4.02
N SER A 589 4.40 12.29 4.51
CA SER A 589 5.28 13.16 5.31
C SER A 589 5.91 14.27 4.44
N PRO A 590 5.95 15.54 4.91
CA PRO A 590 6.63 16.65 4.25
C PRO A 590 8.14 16.43 4.05
N GLY A 591 8.76 15.55 4.84
CA GLY A 591 10.21 15.34 4.85
C GLY A 591 10.97 16.43 5.62
N ASN A 592 12.30 16.44 5.44
CA ASN A 592 13.22 17.34 6.13
C ASN A 592 13.53 18.60 5.29
N ASN A 593 14.31 19.53 5.87
CA ASN A 593 14.84 20.72 5.20
C ASN A 593 13.73 21.55 4.53
N LEU A 594 12.69 21.88 5.31
CA LEU A 594 11.50 22.55 4.80
C LEU A 594 11.72 24.05 4.52
N ASP A 595 12.65 24.69 5.23
CA ASP A 595 12.95 26.10 5.10
C ASP A 595 14.28 26.37 4.36
N CYS A 596 14.47 27.62 3.97
CA CYS A 596 15.70 28.10 3.37
C CYS A 596 16.34 29.28 4.13
N GLY A 597 15.99 29.49 5.40
CA GLY A 597 16.42 30.66 6.16
C GLY A 597 17.94 30.75 6.31
N ASN A 598 18.59 29.59 6.37
CA ASN A 598 20.06 29.49 6.46
C ASN A 598 20.72 29.06 5.15
N GLN A 599 19.98 29.02 4.04
CA GLN A 599 20.54 28.66 2.74
C GLN A 599 21.02 29.89 2.00
N ARG A 600 22.24 29.87 1.44
CA ARG A 600 22.65 30.92 0.51
C ARG A 600 21.83 30.80 -0.77
N SER A 601 21.21 31.91 -1.14
CA SER A 601 20.41 32.04 -2.36
C SER A 601 21.18 31.63 -3.62
N PHE A 602 20.50 30.99 -4.58
CA PHE A 602 21.02 30.88 -5.95
C PHE A 602 21.10 32.24 -6.67
N GLY A 603 20.36 33.26 -6.18
CA GLY A 603 20.05 34.50 -6.89
C GLY A 603 20.78 35.78 -6.44
N ASN A 604 21.68 35.76 -5.45
CA ASN A 604 22.42 36.98 -5.05
C ASN A 604 23.89 37.00 -5.49
N ARG A 605 24.09 37.84 -6.53
CA ARG A 605 25.25 38.61 -7.04
C ARG A 605 26.66 38.33 -6.50
N LEU A 606 27.51 37.85 -7.42
CA LEU A 606 28.66 38.61 -7.97
C LEU A 606 28.96 39.92 -7.22
N LEU A 607 29.83 39.88 -6.20
CA LEU A 607 30.64 41.05 -5.76
C LEU A 607 31.73 40.74 -4.72
N VAL A 608 32.02 39.47 -4.35
CA VAL A 608 33.09 39.18 -3.36
C VAL A 608 34.12 38.14 -3.82
N ASP A 609 33.88 37.35 -4.87
CA ASP A 609 34.82 36.28 -5.26
C ASP A 609 35.93 36.72 -6.25
N THR A 610 35.91 37.96 -6.75
CA THR A 610 36.96 38.45 -7.67
C THR A 610 38.20 39.00 -6.94
N ILE A 611 38.08 39.38 -5.66
CA ILE A 611 39.19 40.00 -4.91
C ILE A 611 40.04 38.95 -4.18
N TYR A 612 39.44 37.84 -3.72
CA TYR A 612 40.17 36.81 -2.99
C TYR A 612 41.06 35.94 -3.91
N TYR A 613 40.70 35.80 -5.19
CA TYR A 613 41.49 35.05 -6.17
C TYR A 613 42.65 35.86 -6.78
N TYR A 614 42.58 37.19 -6.78
CA TYR A 614 43.61 38.07 -7.37
C TYR A 614 44.80 38.36 -6.43
N ILE A 615 44.65 38.20 -5.12
CA ILE A 615 45.69 38.57 -4.13
C ILE A 615 46.62 37.40 -3.78
N LYS A 616 46.25 36.14 -4.07
CA LYS A 616 47.04 34.96 -3.69
C LYS A 616 47.98 34.40 -4.79
N MET A 617 48.00 35.02 -5.97
CA MET A 617 48.83 34.60 -7.11
C MET A 617 49.80 35.70 -7.58
N ARG A 618 50.72 36.12 -6.71
CA ARG A 618 52.07 36.59 -7.12
C ARG A 618 53.03 36.33 -5.98
N LEU A 619 54.24 35.88 -6.34
CA LEU A 619 55.41 35.54 -5.50
C LEU A 619 55.47 34.08 -5.02
N SER A 620 55.75 33.16 -5.96
CA SER A 620 56.97 32.33 -5.91
C SER A 620 56.92 31.31 -7.04
N GLU A 621 57.40 31.69 -8.22
CA GLU A 621 57.73 30.75 -9.28
C GLU A 621 59.11 30.11 -9.01
N PHE A 622 59.34 28.94 -9.64
CA PHE A 622 60.64 28.44 -10.09
C PHE A 622 61.48 27.47 -9.24
N THR A 623 60.93 26.41 -8.64
CA THR A 623 61.77 25.20 -8.39
C THR A 623 61.09 23.82 -8.46
N THR A 624 59.76 23.70 -8.53
CA THR A 624 59.08 22.39 -8.42
C THR A 624 58.29 21.96 -9.66
N LEU A 625 58.59 22.52 -10.84
CA LEU A 625 57.87 22.20 -12.08
C LEU A 625 58.56 21.15 -12.98
N PHE A 626 59.76 20.67 -12.63
CA PHE A 626 60.48 19.68 -13.47
C PHE A 626 60.41 18.22 -12.96
N LEU A 627 59.89 17.98 -11.74
CA LEU A 627 59.77 16.64 -11.15
C LEU A 627 58.34 16.09 -11.10
N LEU A 628 57.33 16.88 -11.44
CA LEU A 628 55.92 16.47 -11.46
C LEU A 628 55.36 16.19 -12.87
N PHE A 629 56.15 16.44 -13.92
CA PHE A 629 55.73 16.13 -15.31
C PHE A 629 55.92 14.64 -15.67
N SER A 630 56.54 13.85 -14.80
CA SER A 630 56.76 12.40 -15.00
C SER A 630 55.67 11.51 -14.37
N VAL A 631 54.69 12.07 -13.65
CA VAL A 631 53.67 11.29 -12.90
C VAL A 631 52.22 11.58 -13.35
N LEU A 632 52.01 12.50 -14.30
CA LEU A 632 50.67 12.86 -14.81
C LEU A 632 50.31 12.20 -16.15
N LEU A 633 50.74 10.95 -16.34
CA LEU A 633 50.22 10.02 -17.34
C LEU A 633 49.82 8.70 -16.69
N LEU A 634 48.85 8.73 -15.76
CA LEU A 634 48.08 7.55 -15.38
C LEU A 634 46.60 7.94 -15.18
N SER A 635 45.88 7.96 -16.31
CA SER A 635 44.53 7.42 -16.50
C SER A 635 43.52 7.49 -15.35
N THR A 636 42.53 8.38 -15.44
CA THR A 636 41.14 8.04 -15.08
C THR A 636 40.43 7.49 -16.31
N SER A 637 40.85 6.30 -16.74
CA SER A 637 40.10 5.55 -17.74
C SER A 637 38.80 5.11 -17.09
N ALA A 638 37.66 5.40 -17.71
CA ALA A 638 36.49 4.56 -17.47
C ALA A 638 36.92 3.12 -17.81
N GLU A 639 36.71 2.16 -16.91
CA GLU A 639 37.08 0.78 -17.19
C GLU A 639 36.19 0.24 -18.32
N GLN A 640 36.84 -0.33 -19.33
CA GLN A 640 36.16 -1.03 -20.41
C GLN A 640 35.95 -2.49 -19.98
N CYS A 641 34.77 -3.04 -20.23
CA CYS A 641 34.44 -4.44 -19.98
C CYS A 641 33.67 -5.04 -21.18
N GLY A 642 33.41 -6.34 -21.18
CA GLY A 642 32.60 -7.00 -22.22
C GLY A 642 33.35 -7.26 -23.52
N SER A 643 32.62 -7.50 -24.61
CA SER A 643 33.18 -7.92 -25.91
C SER A 643 34.18 -6.92 -26.51
N GLN A 644 34.02 -5.63 -26.19
CA GLN A 644 34.90 -4.54 -26.61
C GLN A 644 36.24 -4.54 -25.88
N ALA A 645 36.36 -5.29 -24.78
CA ALA A 645 37.55 -5.42 -23.95
C ALA A 645 37.98 -6.89 -23.78
N GLY A 646 37.79 -7.73 -24.81
CA GLY A 646 38.22 -9.13 -24.80
C GLY A 646 37.50 -10.02 -23.77
N GLY A 647 36.30 -9.63 -23.33
CA GLY A 647 35.53 -10.33 -22.31
C GLY A 647 35.87 -9.92 -20.87
N ALA A 648 36.64 -8.86 -20.66
CA ALA A 648 36.97 -8.36 -19.32
C ALA A 648 35.72 -8.08 -18.48
N LEU A 649 35.79 -8.41 -17.18
CA LEU A 649 34.75 -8.12 -16.20
C LEU A 649 35.03 -6.76 -15.54
N CYS A 650 33.97 -6.09 -15.09
CA CYS A 650 34.06 -4.79 -14.42
C CYS A 650 34.42 -4.97 -12.93
N ALA A 651 35.23 -4.09 -12.32
CA ALA A 651 35.56 -4.20 -10.90
C ALA A 651 34.35 -3.97 -9.96
N SER A 652 34.42 -4.48 -8.73
CA SER A 652 33.45 -4.20 -7.64
C SER A 652 31.99 -4.59 -7.90
N GLY A 653 31.75 -5.60 -8.74
CA GLY A 653 30.39 -6.10 -9.03
C GLY A 653 29.54 -5.14 -9.87
N LEU A 654 30.17 -4.17 -10.55
CA LEU A 654 29.49 -3.29 -11.50
C LEU A 654 29.08 -4.04 -12.76
N CYS A 655 27.97 -3.64 -13.37
CA CYS A 655 27.48 -4.23 -14.60
C CYS A 655 28.31 -3.72 -15.80
N CYS A 656 28.56 -4.61 -16.75
CA CYS A 656 29.11 -4.25 -18.04
C CYS A 656 27.98 -3.80 -18.94
N SER A 657 27.93 -2.52 -19.31
CA SER A 657 26.96 -2.03 -20.28
C SER A 657 27.13 -2.71 -21.64
N LYS A 658 26.09 -2.72 -22.48
CA LYS A 658 26.14 -3.18 -23.89
C LYS A 658 27.19 -2.47 -24.75
N PHE A 659 27.68 -1.33 -24.28
CA PHE A 659 28.69 -0.52 -24.94
C PHE A 659 30.11 -0.75 -24.40
N GLY A 660 30.26 -1.65 -23.43
CA GLY A 660 31.55 -2.14 -22.96
C GLY A 660 32.19 -1.27 -21.87
N TRP A 661 31.37 -0.76 -20.95
CA TRP A 661 31.81 0.10 -19.85
C TRP A 661 31.22 -0.36 -18.52
N CYS A 662 31.97 -0.18 -17.44
CA CYS A 662 31.58 -0.52 -16.07
C CYS A 662 30.61 0.52 -15.47
N GLY A 663 29.51 0.08 -14.85
CA GLY A 663 28.63 0.96 -14.07
C GLY A 663 27.48 0.24 -13.38
N ASN A 664 26.73 0.94 -12.52
CA ASN A 664 25.67 0.36 -11.69
C ASN A 664 24.26 0.95 -11.93
N THR A 665 24.07 1.71 -13.00
CA THR A 665 22.76 2.28 -13.38
C THR A 665 22.04 1.37 -14.37
N ASN A 666 20.77 1.66 -14.68
CA ASN A 666 19.99 0.88 -15.66
C ASN A 666 20.57 0.91 -17.09
N ASP A 667 21.39 1.90 -17.42
CA ASP A 667 22.09 1.96 -18.71
C ASP A 667 23.24 0.93 -18.80
N TYR A 668 23.70 0.45 -17.65
CA TYR A 668 24.77 -0.54 -17.52
C TYR A 668 24.24 -1.92 -17.12
N CYS A 669 23.22 -1.94 -16.27
CA CYS A 669 22.65 -3.13 -15.64
C CYS A 669 21.28 -3.54 -16.19
N GLY A 670 20.62 -2.67 -16.98
CA GLY A 670 19.24 -2.87 -17.38
C GLY A 670 19.06 -4.04 -18.36
N PRO A 671 17.84 -4.62 -18.45
CA PRO A 671 17.54 -5.70 -19.38
C PRO A 671 17.85 -5.28 -20.83
N GLY A 672 18.72 -6.02 -21.51
CA GLY A 672 19.18 -5.71 -22.88
C GLY A 672 20.24 -4.60 -22.97
N ASN A 673 20.61 -3.98 -21.86
CA ASN A 673 21.67 -2.97 -21.77
C ASN A 673 22.94 -3.49 -21.09
N CYS A 674 23.03 -4.78 -20.78
CA CYS A 674 24.13 -5.36 -20.00
C CYS A 674 24.72 -6.62 -20.67
N GLN A 675 26.06 -6.73 -20.70
CA GLN A 675 26.83 -7.86 -21.26
C GLN A 675 27.29 -8.87 -20.19
N SER A 676 27.68 -8.41 -19.00
CA SER A 676 28.20 -9.25 -17.92
C SER A 676 28.00 -8.58 -16.55
N GLN A 677 27.96 -9.38 -15.48
CA GLN A 677 27.65 -8.91 -14.11
C GLN A 677 26.30 -8.17 -13.99
N CYS A 678 25.34 -8.56 -14.84
CA CYS A 678 23.99 -8.02 -14.86
C CYS A 678 23.17 -8.58 -13.70
N PRO A 679 22.27 -7.80 -13.07
CA PRO A 679 21.24 -8.35 -12.22
C PRO A 679 20.42 -9.33 -13.06
N GLY A 680 20.25 -10.56 -12.57
CA GLY A 680 19.61 -11.65 -13.30
C GLY A 680 18.26 -11.25 -13.94
N GLY A 681 18.03 -11.78 -15.14
CA GLY A 681 16.88 -11.51 -16.02
C GLY A 681 15.49 -11.83 -15.43
N PRO A 682 14.43 -11.76 -16.24
CA PRO A 682 13.06 -11.49 -15.80
C PRO A 682 12.56 -12.53 -14.78
N GLY A 683 12.42 -12.09 -13.53
CA GLY A 683 11.74 -12.77 -12.43
C GLY A 683 10.64 -11.87 -11.84
N PRO A 684 9.59 -12.45 -11.24
CA PRO A 684 8.28 -11.81 -11.07
C PRO A 684 8.27 -10.71 -10.01
N SER A 685 7.52 -9.65 -10.31
CA SER A 685 7.22 -8.47 -9.50
C SER A 685 7.14 -8.71 -7.98
N GLY A 686 7.95 -7.99 -7.21
CA GLY A 686 7.86 -7.96 -5.76
C GLY A 686 8.84 -6.98 -5.14
N ASP A 687 8.52 -5.70 -5.15
CA ASP A 687 9.29 -4.71 -4.38
C ASP A 687 9.05 -4.89 -2.88
N LEU A 688 10.14 -4.96 -2.11
CA LEU A 688 10.15 -5.10 -0.65
C LEU A 688 9.42 -3.94 0.05
N GLY A 689 9.39 -2.75 -0.58
CA GLY A 689 8.62 -1.60 -0.10
C GLY A 689 7.10 -1.86 -0.02
N GLY A 690 6.59 -2.84 -0.77
CA GLY A 690 5.20 -3.31 -0.67
C GLY A 690 4.93 -4.31 0.47
N VAL A 691 5.98 -4.78 1.16
CA VAL A 691 5.91 -5.78 2.24
C VAL A 691 6.07 -5.10 3.60
N ILE A 692 7.03 -4.17 3.73
CA ILE A 692 7.30 -3.42 4.96
C ILE A 692 7.54 -1.95 4.63
N SER A 693 6.68 -1.08 5.16
CA SER A 693 6.82 0.38 5.04
C SER A 693 7.76 0.94 6.11
N ASN A 694 8.25 2.18 5.92
CA ASN A 694 9.04 2.87 6.94
C ASN A 694 8.31 2.95 8.28
N SER A 695 7.00 3.24 8.28
CA SER A 695 6.22 3.32 9.52
C SER A 695 6.08 1.96 10.21
N MET A 696 5.93 0.87 9.44
CA MET A 696 5.90 -0.49 10.01
C MET A 696 7.26 -0.86 10.60
N PHE A 697 8.35 -0.55 9.91
CA PHE A 697 9.71 -0.72 10.42
C PHE A 697 9.92 0.08 11.71
N ASP A 698 9.49 1.34 11.73
CA ASP A 698 9.57 2.19 12.92
C ASP A 698 8.73 1.65 14.07
N GLN A 699 7.53 1.15 13.79
CA GLN A 699 6.66 0.53 14.80
C GLN A 699 7.24 -0.79 15.33
N MET A 700 7.87 -1.60 14.48
CA MET A 700 8.56 -2.82 14.92
C MET A 700 9.70 -2.46 15.86
N LEU A 701 10.56 -1.54 15.45
CA LEU A 701 11.78 -1.20 16.17
C LEU A 701 11.63 0.11 16.93
N ASN A 702 10.55 0.23 17.70
CA ASN A 702 10.05 1.49 18.28
C ASN A 702 11.09 2.21 19.15
N HIS A 703 11.77 1.46 20.02
CA HIS A 703 12.70 2.03 21.01
C HIS A 703 14.18 1.91 20.63
N ARG A 704 14.49 1.46 19.40
CA ARG A 704 15.89 1.31 18.94
C ARG A 704 16.72 2.59 19.01
N ASN A 705 16.03 3.74 18.95
CA ASN A 705 16.61 5.07 18.93
C ASN A 705 16.63 5.74 20.32
N ASP A 706 16.20 5.04 21.37
CA ASP A 706 16.22 5.57 22.73
C ASP A 706 17.65 5.93 23.17
N ASN A 707 17.79 6.95 24.01
CA ASN A 707 19.09 7.45 24.47
C ASN A 707 19.92 6.40 25.24
N ALA A 708 19.26 5.40 25.84
CA ALA A 708 19.89 4.27 26.51
C ALA A 708 20.47 3.23 25.55
N CYS A 709 20.07 3.25 24.27
CA CYS A 709 20.53 2.30 23.27
C CYS A 709 21.82 2.74 22.58
N GLN A 710 22.63 1.76 22.17
CA GLN A 710 23.79 2.01 21.29
C GLN A 710 23.34 2.39 19.88
N GLY A 711 22.19 1.88 19.43
CA GLY A 711 21.57 2.20 18.14
C GLY A 711 21.00 3.62 18.00
N LYS A 712 21.08 4.44 19.05
CA LYS A 712 20.61 5.83 19.07
C LYS A 712 21.17 6.67 17.92
N GLY A 713 20.43 7.70 17.53
CA GLY A 713 20.80 8.54 16.39
C GLY A 713 20.49 7.90 15.04
N ASN A 714 19.55 6.94 14.99
CA ASN A 714 19.06 6.31 13.77
C ASN A 714 20.12 5.50 13.02
N PHE A 715 21.02 4.81 13.74
CA PHE A 715 21.98 3.89 13.14
C PHE A 715 21.25 2.83 12.29
N TYR A 716 20.31 2.12 12.90
CA TYR A 716 19.43 1.20 12.18
C TYR A 716 18.26 1.96 11.55
N SER A 717 18.49 2.52 10.36
CA SER A 717 17.46 3.22 9.60
C SER A 717 16.78 2.31 8.58
N TYR A 718 15.53 2.63 8.23
CA TYR A 718 14.79 1.93 7.17
C TYR A 718 15.53 1.97 5.83
N ASN A 719 16.13 3.11 5.47
CA ASN A 719 16.89 3.24 4.23
C ASN A 719 18.12 2.32 4.20
N ALA A 720 18.81 2.16 5.34
CA ALA A 720 19.93 1.23 5.44
C ALA A 720 19.46 -0.23 5.28
N PHE A 721 18.33 -0.58 5.88
CA PHE A 721 17.69 -1.88 5.70
C PHE A 721 17.30 -2.14 4.24
N ILE A 722 16.58 -1.22 3.58
CA ILE A 722 16.17 -1.38 2.17
C ILE A 722 17.39 -1.46 1.24
N SER A 723 18.41 -0.63 1.47
CA SER A 723 19.65 -0.67 0.68
C SER A 723 20.40 -2.00 0.84
N ALA A 724 20.47 -2.55 2.05
CA ALA A 724 21.06 -3.85 2.30
C ALA A 724 20.25 -4.97 1.65
N ALA A 725 18.92 -4.97 1.83
CA ALA A 725 18.03 -5.96 1.26
C ALA A 725 18.06 -6.01 -0.27
N GLY A 726 18.22 -4.86 -0.93
CA GLY A 726 18.39 -4.78 -2.39
C GLY A 726 19.63 -5.52 -2.91
N SER A 727 20.58 -5.88 -2.04
CA SER A 727 21.75 -6.69 -2.41
C SER A 727 21.51 -8.21 -2.33
N PHE A 728 20.34 -8.67 -1.87
CA PHE A 728 20.02 -10.08 -1.70
C PHE A 728 18.70 -10.45 -2.40
N PRO A 729 18.75 -10.76 -3.70
CA PRO A 729 17.58 -11.23 -4.43
C PRO A 729 16.90 -12.41 -3.72
N GLY A 730 15.57 -12.36 -3.62
CA GLY A 730 14.76 -13.36 -2.91
C GLY A 730 14.42 -12.98 -1.46
N PHE A 731 15.28 -12.24 -0.76
CA PHE A 731 14.99 -11.81 0.61
C PHE A 731 13.76 -10.88 0.65
N GLY A 732 12.69 -11.31 1.33
CA GLY A 732 11.42 -10.59 1.42
C GLY A 732 10.67 -10.45 0.08
N THR A 733 11.11 -11.18 -0.96
CA THR A 733 10.56 -11.11 -2.32
C THR A 733 10.19 -12.49 -2.88
N THR A 734 10.54 -13.57 -2.17
CA THR A 734 10.16 -14.94 -2.49
C THR A 734 8.77 -15.30 -1.94
N GLY A 735 7.99 -16.04 -2.74
CA GLY A 735 6.66 -16.50 -2.34
C GLY A 735 5.57 -15.43 -2.49
N ASP A 736 4.37 -15.74 -1.98
CA ASP A 736 3.25 -14.80 -1.93
C ASP A 736 3.47 -13.71 -0.88
N ILE A 737 2.59 -12.69 -0.83
CA ILE A 737 2.73 -11.58 0.12
C ILE A 737 2.73 -12.04 1.58
N THR A 738 2.06 -13.16 1.88
CA THR A 738 2.03 -13.78 3.22
C THR A 738 3.42 -14.32 3.57
N ALA A 739 4.04 -15.10 2.69
CA ALA A 739 5.39 -15.63 2.87
C ALA A 739 6.42 -14.49 2.99
N ARG A 740 6.31 -13.45 2.16
CA ARG A 740 7.19 -12.27 2.23
C ARG A 740 7.07 -11.52 3.55
N LYS A 741 5.84 -11.23 4.01
CA LYS A 741 5.61 -10.60 5.31
C LYS A 741 6.11 -11.46 6.45
N ARG A 742 5.87 -12.78 6.38
CA ARG A 742 6.31 -13.73 7.39
C ARG A 742 7.83 -13.82 7.46
N GLU A 743 8.50 -13.81 6.32
CA GLU A 743 9.97 -13.72 6.25
C GLU A 743 10.49 -12.47 6.94
N ILE A 744 9.92 -11.30 6.63
CA ILE A 744 10.35 -10.04 7.22
C ILE A 744 10.10 -10.00 8.74
N ALA A 745 8.93 -10.47 9.20
CA ALA A 745 8.67 -10.61 10.62
C ALA A 745 9.67 -11.55 11.30
N ALA A 746 9.96 -12.71 10.69
CA ALA A 746 10.87 -13.70 11.27
C ALA A 746 12.31 -13.18 11.33
N PHE A 747 12.79 -12.55 10.26
CA PHE A 747 14.11 -11.93 10.20
C PHE A 747 14.28 -10.87 11.28
N PHE A 748 13.34 -9.91 11.35
CA PHE A 748 13.42 -8.85 12.35
C PHE A 748 13.26 -9.40 13.77
N ALA A 749 12.45 -10.43 13.99
CA ALA A 749 12.24 -10.99 15.32
C ALA A 749 13.50 -11.66 15.87
N GLN A 750 14.14 -12.50 15.04
CA GLN A 750 15.37 -13.16 15.43
C GLN A 750 16.47 -12.14 15.72
N THR A 751 16.68 -11.19 14.83
CA THR A 751 17.70 -10.14 14.99
C THR A 751 17.37 -9.14 16.11
N SER A 752 16.08 -8.92 16.41
CA SER A 752 15.67 -8.13 17.57
C SER A 752 16.02 -8.80 18.88
N HIS A 753 15.86 -10.12 18.98
CA HIS A 753 16.31 -10.88 20.14
C HIS A 753 17.83 -10.75 20.36
N GLU A 754 18.62 -10.91 19.29
CA GLU A 754 20.09 -10.78 19.37
C GLU A 754 20.56 -9.39 19.87
N THR A 755 19.71 -8.38 19.73
CA THR A 755 20.07 -6.97 19.99
C THR A 755 19.12 -6.27 20.96
N THR A 756 18.31 -7.02 21.70
CA THR A 756 17.24 -6.46 22.53
C THR A 756 17.80 -5.70 23.74
N GLY A 757 17.26 -4.51 23.99
CA GLY A 757 17.42 -3.78 25.25
C GLY A 757 16.21 -3.90 26.17
N GLY A 758 15.25 -4.77 25.85
CA GLY A 758 13.98 -4.88 26.55
C GLY A 758 14.07 -5.57 27.90
N TRP A 759 13.18 -5.20 28.81
CA TRP A 759 12.96 -5.85 30.11
C TRP A 759 11.44 -6.04 30.33
N PRO A 760 11.00 -6.87 31.30
CA PRO A 760 9.60 -7.27 31.43
C PRO A 760 8.59 -6.11 31.55
N THR A 761 9.00 -4.97 32.11
CA THR A 761 8.18 -3.77 32.31
C THR A 761 8.61 -2.60 31.42
N ALA A 762 9.36 -2.86 30.34
CA ALA A 762 9.79 -1.82 29.44
C ALA A 762 8.60 -1.10 28.78
N PRO A 763 8.71 0.22 28.50
CA PRO A 763 7.70 0.95 27.74
C PRO A 763 7.33 0.22 26.45
N ASP A 764 6.02 0.11 26.17
CA ASP A 764 5.45 -0.63 25.03
C ASP A 764 5.77 -2.14 24.99
N GLY A 765 6.25 -2.68 26.12
CA GLY A 765 6.60 -4.09 26.31
C GLY A 765 8.03 -4.43 25.84
N PRO A 766 8.58 -5.57 26.33
CA PRO A 766 9.97 -5.97 26.02
C PRO A 766 10.23 -6.12 24.51
N TYR A 767 9.21 -6.50 23.74
CA TYR A 767 9.32 -6.78 22.30
C TYR A 767 9.31 -5.52 21.41
N ALA A 768 9.31 -4.33 22.00
CA ALA A 768 9.46 -3.06 21.27
C ALA A 768 10.91 -2.53 21.28
N TRP A 769 11.82 -3.24 21.95
CA TRP A 769 13.19 -2.83 22.28
C TRP A 769 14.27 -3.60 21.51
N GLY A 770 13.91 -4.24 20.40
CA GLY A 770 14.88 -4.82 19.47
C GLY A 770 15.80 -3.76 18.87
N TYR A 771 16.97 -4.17 18.37
CA TYR A 771 17.94 -3.28 17.70
C TYR A 771 18.53 -2.18 18.61
N CYS A 772 18.57 -2.42 19.93
CA CYS A 772 19.17 -1.50 20.89
C CYS A 772 20.70 -1.55 20.85
N PHE A 773 21.28 -2.73 20.63
CA PHE A 773 22.73 -2.95 20.67
C PHE A 773 23.37 -3.10 19.27
N LEU A 774 24.60 -2.58 19.13
CA LEU A 774 25.42 -2.72 17.91
C LEU A 774 26.51 -3.78 18.07
N ARG A 775 26.90 -4.06 19.31
CA ARG A 775 28.01 -4.93 19.70
C ARG A 775 27.60 -5.82 20.88
N GLU A 776 28.25 -6.97 21.00
CA GLU A 776 28.13 -7.85 22.16
C GLU A 776 28.45 -7.09 23.46
N GLN A 777 27.62 -7.29 24.48
CA GLN A 777 27.74 -6.57 25.75
C GLN A 777 28.76 -7.23 26.69
N GLY A 778 29.32 -6.42 27.60
CA GLY A 778 30.29 -6.88 28.61
C GLY A 778 31.74 -6.82 28.13
N SER A 779 32.53 -7.84 28.52
CA SER A 779 33.95 -7.95 28.18
C SER A 779 34.18 -9.18 27.28
N PRO A 780 33.70 -9.16 26.02
CA PRO A 780 33.81 -10.30 25.11
C PRO A 780 35.28 -10.62 24.78
N GLY A 781 35.57 -11.91 24.59
CA GLY A 781 36.87 -12.37 24.10
C GLY A 781 37.16 -11.90 22.67
N ASP A 782 38.26 -12.39 22.08
CA ASP A 782 38.63 -11.96 20.72
C ASP A 782 37.90 -12.75 19.62
N TYR A 783 37.28 -13.89 19.96
CA TYR A 783 36.57 -14.79 19.03
C TYR A 783 37.41 -15.15 17.81
N CYS A 784 38.72 -15.32 18.00
CA CYS A 784 39.65 -15.71 16.96
C CYS A 784 39.91 -17.22 17.01
N THR A 785 39.54 -17.93 15.95
CA THR A 785 39.88 -19.33 15.69
C THR A 785 40.68 -19.39 14.39
N PRO A 786 42.01 -19.27 14.43
CA PRO A 786 42.84 -19.16 13.24
C PRO A 786 42.66 -20.35 12.29
N SER A 787 42.59 -20.06 10.98
CA SER A 787 42.66 -21.06 9.92
C SER A 787 43.43 -20.49 8.73
N ASN A 788 43.90 -21.36 7.84
CA ASN A 788 44.54 -20.93 6.59
C ASN A 788 43.57 -20.16 5.69
N GLN A 789 42.28 -20.50 5.75
CA GLN A 789 41.25 -19.87 4.91
C GLN A 789 40.78 -18.53 5.46
N TRP A 790 40.71 -18.39 6.79
CA TRP A 790 40.24 -17.20 7.49
C TRP A 790 41.20 -16.84 8.64
N PRO A 791 42.41 -16.33 8.33
CA PRO A 791 43.35 -15.93 9.36
C PRO A 791 42.81 -14.76 10.20
N CYS A 792 43.13 -14.72 11.49
CA CYS A 792 42.78 -13.56 12.30
C CYS A 792 43.71 -12.39 11.97
N ALA A 793 43.13 -11.25 11.63
CA ALA A 793 43.89 -10.04 11.38
C ALA A 793 44.51 -9.52 12.70
N PRO A 794 45.80 -9.13 12.71
CA PRO A 794 46.47 -8.64 13.92
C PRO A 794 45.69 -7.49 14.60
N GLY A 795 45.45 -7.62 15.90
CA GLY A 795 44.76 -6.61 16.71
C GLY A 795 43.26 -6.48 16.45
N ARG A 796 42.66 -7.34 15.61
CA ARG A 796 41.22 -7.36 15.34
C ARG A 796 40.50 -8.38 16.22
N LYS A 797 39.25 -8.06 16.56
CA LYS A 797 38.36 -8.88 17.40
C LYS A 797 37.06 -9.17 16.68
N TYR A 798 36.57 -10.39 16.81
CA TYR A 798 35.42 -10.92 16.07
C TYR A 798 34.24 -11.28 16.99
N PHE A 799 34.07 -10.56 18.11
CA PHE A 799 32.87 -10.66 18.95
C PHE A 799 31.61 -10.20 18.19
N GLY A 800 30.43 -10.44 18.77
CA GLY A 800 29.14 -10.17 18.14
C GLY A 800 28.99 -8.71 17.69
N ARG A 801 28.60 -8.52 16.42
CA ARG A 801 28.23 -7.19 15.88
C ARG A 801 27.00 -7.26 14.97
N GLY A 802 26.28 -6.14 14.92
CA GLY A 802 25.12 -5.96 14.04
C GLY A 802 23.89 -6.79 14.43
N PRO A 803 22.86 -6.86 13.57
CA PRO A 803 21.56 -7.40 13.91
C PRO A 803 21.57 -8.90 14.23
N ILE A 804 22.46 -9.69 13.62
CA ILE A 804 22.57 -11.14 13.89
C ILE A 804 23.68 -11.47 14.90
N GLN A 805 24.31 -10.45 15.48
CA GLN A 805 25.50 -10.60 16.35
C GLN A 805 26.53 -11.55 15.74
N ILE A 806 26.93 -11.30 14.48
CA ILE A 806 27.90 -12.15 13.78
C ILE A 806 29.21 -12.21 14.56
N SER A 807 29.67 -13.43 14.84
CA SER A 807 30.82 -13.72 15.71
C SER A 807 31.79 -14.67 15.04
N HIS A 808 33.06 -14.64 15.44
CA HIS A 808 34.19 -15.40 14.91
C HIS A 808 34.71 -15.03 13.51
N ASN A 809 36.03 -15.01 13.36
CA ASN A 809 36.75 -14.74 12.11
C ASN A 809 36.28 -15.63 10.94
N TYR A 810 35.96 -16.90 11.21
CA TYR A 810 35.46 -17.82 10.20
C TYR A 810 34.03 -17.50 9.71
N ASN A 811 33.32 -16.55 10.33
CA ASN A 811 32.05 -16.00 9.81
C ASN A 811 32.22 -14.62 9.20
N TYR A 812 33.04 -13.76 9.81
CA TYR A 812 33.37 -12.44 9.23
C TYR A 812 34.04 -12.59 7.86
N GLY A 813 34.94 -13.57 7.71
CA GLY A 813 35.61 -13.89 6.45
C GLY A 813 34.65 -14.18 5.28
N PRO A 814 33.83 -15.25 5.35
CA PRO A 814 32.91 -15.61 4.28
C PRO A 814 31.80 -14.58 4.07
N CYS A 815 31.30 -13.95 5.15
CA CYS A 815 30.35 -12.84 5.05
C CYS A 815 30.94 -11.68 4.24
N GLY A 816 32.14 -11.22 4.63
CA GLY A 816 32.84 -10.15 3.96
C GLY A 816 33.10 -10.45 2.48
N ARG A 817 33.56 -11.67 2.19
CA ARG A 817 33.71 -12.15 0.81
C ARG A 817 32.41 -12.09 0.03
N ALA A 818 31.30 -12.53 0.61
CA ALA A 818 29.99 -12.57 -0.06
C ALA A 818 29.41 -11.18 -0.34
N ILE A 819 29.62 -10.21 0.56
CA ILE A 819 29.08 -8.85 0.41
C ILE A 819 30.05 -7.85 -0.23
N GLY A 820 31.26 -8.32 -0.59
CA GLY A 820 32.30 -7.50 -1.22
C GLY A 820 33.01 -6.53 -0.29
N VAL A 821 33.09 -6.84 1.02
CA VAL A 821 33.71 -6.01 2.05
C VAL A 821 34.75 -6.82 2.81
N ASP A 822 35.97 -6.30 3.02
CA ASP A 822 36.98 -6.99 3.82
C ASP A 822 36.70 -6.88 5.33
N LEU A 823 35.76 -7.70 5.79
CA LEU A 823 35.36 -7.79 7.20
C LEU A 823 36.37 -8.56 8.06
N LEU A 824 37.32 -9.27 7.46
CA LEU A 824 38.35 -9.98 8.21
C LEU A 824 39.37 -8.97 8.77
N ASN A 825 39.80 -8.00 7.96
CA ASN A 825 40.68 -6.92 8.40
C ASN A 825 39.93 -5.73 9.00
N ASN A 826 38.64 -5.55 8.68
CA ASN A 826 37.82 -4.42 9.13
C ASN A 826 36.49 -4.87 9.80
N PRO A 827 36.53 -5.70 10.84
CA PRO A 827 35.31 -6.25 11.45
C PRO A 827 34.42 -5.18 12.09
N ASP A 828 34.99 -4.04 12.50
CA ASP A 828 34.24 -2.94 13.10
C ASP A 828 33.21 -2.29 12.16
N LEU A 829 33.37 -2.44 10.83
CA LEU A 829 32.40 -1.93 9.86
C LEU A 829 30.98 -2.46 10.11
N VAL A 830 30.83 -3.68 10.62
CA VAL A 830 29.52 -4.26 10.97
C VAL A 830 28.81 -3.48 12.08
N ALA A 831 29.54 -2.69 12.89
CA ALA A 831 28.99 -1.86 13.96
C ALA A 831 29.15 -0.34 13.70
N THR A 832 29.72 0.08 12.57
CA THR A 832 29.90 1.51 12.24
C THR A 832 29.26 1.91 10.91
N ASP A 833 28.92 0.96 10.03
CA ASP A 833 28.17 1.18 8.80
C ASP A 833 26.87 0.38 8.84
N SER A 834 25.74 1.08 8.83
CA SER A 834 24.41 0.47 9.00
C SER A 834 23.99 -0.41 7.83
N VAL A 835 24.42 -0.11 6.60
CA VAL A 835 24.14 -0.93 5.43
C VAL A 835 24.93 -2.23 5.51
N ILE A 836 26.23 -2.15 5.83
CA ILE A 836 27.08 -3.33 6.04
C ILE A 836 26.55 -4.17 7.21
N SER A 837 26.08 -3.52 8.27
CA SER A 837 25.44 -4.17 9.42
C SER A 837 24.22 -5.00 9.02
N PHE A 838 23.28 -4.43 8.25
CA PHE A 838 22.14 -5.19 7.74
C PHE A 838 22.56 -6.26 6.73
N LYS A 839 23.52 -5.98 5.85
CA LYS A 839 24.01 -6.96 4.87
C LYS A 839 24.58 -8.21 5.53
N SER A 840 25.29 -8.08 6.66
CA SER A 840 25.82 -9.26 7.36
C SER A 840 24.72 -10.16 7.93
N ALA A 841 23.65 -9.56 8.45
CA ALA A 841 22.48 -10.30 8.95
C ALA A 841 21.68 -10.97 7.82
N ILE A 842 21.45 -10.26 6.71
CA ILE A 842 20.74 -10.83 5.56
C ILE A 842 21.59 -11.92 4.89
N TRP A 843 22.91 -11.75 4.81
CA TRP A 843 23.80 -12.82 4.36
C TRP A 843 23.64 -14.09 5.20
N PHE A 844 23.67 -13.98 6.53
CA PHE A 844 23.47 -15.12 7.41
C PHE A 844 22.10 -15.77 7.14
N TRP A 845 21.04 -14.96 7.05
CA TRP A 845 19.68 -15.42 6.82
C TRP A 845 19.51 -16.23 5.53
N MET A 846 20.20 -15.79 4.46
CA MET A 846 20.10 -16.34 3.11
C MET A 846 21.07 -17.49 2.84
N THR A 847 22.08 -17.71 3.69
CA THR A 847 23.18 -18.64 3.42
C THR A 847 22.98 -19.96 4.15
N PRO A 848 22.79 -21.10 3.45
CA PRO A 848 22.78 -22.41 4.09
C PRO A 848 24.18 -22.77 4.60
N GLN A 849 24.24 -23.47 5.73
CA GLN A 849 25.48 -23.91 6.37
C GLN A 849 25.33 -25.37 6.80
N SER A 850 25.63 -26.29 5.88
CA SER A 850 25.41 -27.73 6.10
C SER A 850 25.87 -28.18 7.48
N PRO A 851 25.03 -28.90 8.26
CA PRO A 851 23.72 -29.46 7.86
C PRO A 851 22.54 -28.48 7.94
N LYS A 852 22.73 -27.23 8.34
CA LYS A 852 21.68 -26.21 8.50
C LYS A 852 21.20 -25.71 7.13
N PRO A 853 19.89 -25.71 6.84
CA PRO A 853 19.35 -24.97 5.69
C PRO A 853 19.44 -23.47 5.94
N SER A 854 19.14 -22.65 4.93
CA SER A 854 19.01 -21.20 5.12
C SER A 854 17.73 -20.88 5.90
N CYS A 855 17.74 -19.82 6.70
CA CYS A 855 16.53 -19.33 7.39
C CYS A 855 15.46 -18.92 6.36
N HIS A 856 15.91 -18.34 5.24
CA HIS A 856 15.09 -17.99 4.09
C HIS A 856 14.32 -19.19 3.53
N ASP A 857 14.97 -20.33 3.27
CA ASP A 857 14.30 -21.50 2.71
C ASP A 857 13.27 -22.10 3.68
N VAL A 858 13.56 -22.06 4.98
CA VAL A 858 12.62 -22.50 6.01
C VAL A 858 11.36 -21.64 5.99
N ILE A 859 11.50 -20.31 6.11
CA ILE A 859 10.34 -19.43 6.29
C ILE A 859 9.50 -19.28 5.01
N THR A 860 10.13 -19.45 3.84
CA THR A 860 9.46 -19.40 2.53
C THR A 860 8.91 -20.77 2.09
N GLY A 861 9.06 -21.81 2.92
CA GLY A 861 8.51 -23.15 2.67
C GLY A 861 9.25 -23.95 1.60
N ARG A 862 10.49 -23.57 1.26
CA ARG A 862 11.31 -24.26 0.26
C ARG A 862 12.18 -25.36 0.86
N TRP A 863 12.44 -25.33 2.16
CA TRP A 863 13.14 -26.40 2.85
C TRP A 863 12.21 -27.57 3.16
N GLN A 864 12.63 -28.78 2.77
CA GLN A 864 11.97 -30.03 3.10
C GLN A 864 12.85 -30.81 4.10
N PRO A 865 12.34 -31.19 5.29
CA PRO A 865 13.12 -31.93 6.27
C PRO A 865 13.62 -33.26 5.72
N SER A 866 14.94 -33.50 5.84
CA SER A 866 15.56 -34.78 5.52
C SER A 866 15.17 -35.87 6.53
N GLY A 867 15.46 -37.14 6.24
CA GLY A 867 15.26 -38.23 7.21
C GLY A 867 15.90 -37.95 8.59
N PRO A 868 17.17 -37.49 8.65
CA PRO A 868 17.79 -37.02 9.89
C PRO A 868 17.08 -35.85 10.59
N ASP A 869 16.47 -34.92 9.83
CA ASP A 869 15.70 -33.81 10.42
C ASP A 869 14.40 -34.30 11.05
N GLN A 870 13.69 -35.19 10.37
CA GLN A 870 12.47 -35.81 10.89
C GLN A 870 12.76 -36.61 12.16
N ALA A 871 13.85 -37.40 12.17
CA ALA A 871 14.30 -38.14 13.36
C ALA A 871 14.73 -37.23 14.52
N ALA A 872 15.14 -36.00 14.20
CA ALA A 872 15.48 -34.96 15.15
C ALA A 872 14.28 -34.07 15.55
N ASN A 873 13.08 -34.38 15.08
CA ASN A 873 11.86 -33.59 15.27
C ASN A 873 11.97 -32.15 14.74
N ARG A 874 12.88 -31.90 13.79
CA ARG A 874 13.04 -30.59 13.14
C ARG A 874 12.01 -30.45 12.03
N VAL A 875 10.99 -29.66 12.31
CA VAL A 875 9.85 -29.40 11.41
C VAL A 875 9.85 -27.96 10.92
N PRO A 876 9.31 -27.66 9.71
CA PRO A 876 9.28 -26.31 9.18
C PRO A 876 8.52 -25.35 10.10
N GLY A 877 9.10 -24.18 10.37
CA GLY A 877 8.53 -23.15 11.23
C GLY A 877 9.59 -22.27 11.90
N PHE A 878 9.14 -21.29 12.67
CA PHE A 878 10.04 -20.34 13.34
C PHE A 878 10.98 -21.01 14.35
N GLY A 879 10.57 -22.12 14.96
CA GLY A 879 11.39 -22.89 15.89
C GLY A 879 12.67 -23.45 15.25
N VAL A 880 12.59 -23.97 14.02
CA VAL A 880 13.81 -24.47 13.36
C VAL A 880 14.74 -23.34 12.90
N ILE A 881 14.22 -22.12 12.70
CA ILE A 881 15.02 -20.91 12.47
C ILE A 881 15.82 -20.56 13.74
N THR A 882 15.18 -20.63 14.92
CA THR A 882 15.90 -20.51 16.20
C THR A 882 16.96 -21.60 16.35
N ASN A 883 16.66 -22.83 15.92
CA ASN A 883 17.62 -23.93 15.93
C ASN A 883 18.84 -23.69 15.02
N ILE A 884 18.63 -23.10 13.84
CA ILE A 884 19.71 -22.70 12.91
C ILE A 884 20.63 -21.66 13.57
N ILE A 885 20.03 -20.64 14.19
CA ILE A 885 20.74 -19.48 14.77
C ILE A 885 21.51 -19.88 16.03
N ASN A 886 20.83 -20.47 17.01
CA ASN A 886 21.44 -20.74 18.31
C ASN A 886 20.95 -22.05 18.97
N GLY A 887 20.59 -23.05 18.17
CA GLY A 887 19.96 -24.26 18.67
C GLY A 887 20.80 -25.09 19.65
N GLY A 888 22.13 -25.00 19.58
CA GLY A 888 23.02 -25.71 20.51
C GLY A 888 22.90 -25.22 21.96
N LEU A 889 22.43 -23.99 22.16
CA LEU A 889 22.16 -23.43 23.48
C LEU A 889 20.67 -23.41 23.84
N GLU A 890 19.79 -23.25 22.85
CA GLU A 890 18.39 -22.90 23.08
C GLU A 890 17.38 -24.02 22.79
N CYS A 891 17.77 -25.10 22.11
CA CYS A 891 16.84 -26.13 21.63
C CYS A 891 17.11 -27.52 22.22
N GLY A 892 16.08 -28.38 22.25
CA GLY A 892 16.19 -29.80 22.61
C GLY A 892 16.15 -30.12 24.10
N HIS A 893 15.80 -29.15 24.96
CA HIS A 893 15.75 -29.30 26.41
C HIS A 893 14.47 -28.69 27.04
N GLY A 894 13.39 -28.59 26.27
CA GLY A 894 12.10 -28.07 26.73
C GLY A 894 11.98 -26.55 26.62
N SER A 895 11.18 -25.93 27.51
CA SER A 895 10.92 -24.49 27.47
C SER A 895 12.16 -23.68 27.84
N ASP A 896 12.55 -22.75 26.98
CA ASP A 896 13.67 -21.82 27.19
C ASP A 896 13.20 -20.36 27.08
N SER A 897 13.59 -19.51 28.02
CA SER A 897 13.15 -18.11 28.05
C SER A 897 13.66 -17.30 26.87
N ARG A 898 14.83 -17.64 26.29
CA ARG A 898 15.39 -16.98 25.11
C ARG A 898 14.56 -17.29 23.88
N VAL A 899 14.13 -18.54 23.74
CA VAL A 899 13.22 -18.96 22.66
C VAL A 899 11.86 -18.25 22.80
N GLN A 900 11.33 -18.14 24.02
CA GLN A 900 10.08 -17.41 24.26
C GLN A 900 10.20 -15.91 23.93
N ASP A 901 11.36 -15.30 24.15
CA ASP A 901 11.61 -13.92 23.76
C ASP A 901 11.63 -13.73 22.24
N ARG A 902 12.32 -14.61 21.49
CA ARG A 902 12.27 -14.65 20.01
C ARG A 902 10.84 -14.79 19.50
N ILE A 903 10.06 -15.70 20.09
CA ILE A 903 8.64 -15.91 19.75
C ILE A 903 7.82 -14.64 20.06
N GLY A 904 8.09 -13.96 21.16
CA GLY A 904 7.42 -12.72 21.56
C GLY A 904 7.62 -11.60 20.52
N PHE A 905 8.86 -11.36 20.09
CA PHE A 905 9.15 -10.46 18.97
C PHE A 905 8.44 -10.88 17.69
N TYR A 906 8.50 -12.17 17.34
CA TYR A 906 7.90 -12.68 16.11
C TYR A 906 6.38 -12.51 16.08
N ARG A 907 5.69 -12.80 17.19
CA ARG A 907 4.25 -12.55 17.33
C ARG A 907 3.91 -11.08 17.20
N ARG A 908 4.69 -10.19 17.84
CA ARG A 908 4.48 -8.74 17.72
C ARG A 908 4.64 -8.26 16.28
N TYR A 909 5.70 -8.68 15.58
CA TYR A 909 5.99 -8.22 14.22
C TYR A 909 5.03 -8.82 13.19
N CYS A 910 4.63 -10.08 13.35
CA CYS A 910 3.54 -10.68 12.59
C CYS A 910 2.23 -9.90 12.77
N GLY A 911 1.93 -9.46 14.01
CA GLY A 911 0.80 -8.57 14.29
C GLY A 911 0.88 -7.23 13.57
N ILE A 912 2.05 -6.59 13.54
CA ILE A 912 2.28 -5.32 12.83
C ILE A 912 2.12 -5.47 11.30
N LEU A 913 2.60 -6.57 10.73
CA LEU A 913 2.49 -6.82 9.29
C LEU A 913 1.13 -7.40 8.86
N GLY A 914 0.28 -7.80 9.79
CA GLY A 914 -0.98 -8.48 9.48
C GLY A 914 -0.74 -9.84 8.83
N VAL A 915 0.06 -10.70 9.46
CA VAL A 915 0.31 -12.07 9.00
C VAL A 915 0.30 -13.04 10.17
N SER A 916 -0.18 -14.27 9.96
CA SER A 916 -0.11 -15.31 10.98
C SER A 916 1.34 -15.80 11.17
N PRO A 917 1.83 -15.95 12.42
CA PRO A 917 3.14 -16.53 12.73
C PRO A 917 3.32 -17.96 12.18
N GLY A 918 2.23 -18.69 11.96
CA GLY A 918 2.24 -20.11 11.60
C GLY A 918 2.48 -21.02 12.81
N ASP A 919 2.59 -22.32 12.54
CA ASP A 919 2.82 -23.35 13.56
C ASP A 919 4.32 -23.54 13.85
N ASN A 920 4.65 -24.46 14.77
CA ASN A 920 6.03 -24.87 15.09
C ASN A 920 6.95 -23.69 15.46
N LEU A 921 6.46 -22.81 16.33
CA LEU A 921 7.18 -21.59 16.74
C LEU A 921 8.38 -21.87 17.67
N ASP A 922 8.38 -23.01 18.34
CA ASP A 922 9.34 -23.36 19.38
C ASP A 922 10.25 -24.54 18.96
N CYS A 923 11.42 -24.64 19.58
CA CYS A 923 12.41 -25.69 19.31
C CYS A 923 12.78 -26.56 20.52
N GLY A 924 12.05 -26.47 21.63
CA GLY A 924 12.34 -27.18 22.88
C GLY A 924 12.39 -28.70 22.73
N ASN A 925 11.63 -29.26 21.78
CA ASN A 925 11.63 -30.68 21.45
C ASN A 925 12.39 -31.03 20.18
N GLN A 926 13.10 -30.07 19.57
CA GLN A 926 13.90 -30.29 18.37
C GLN A 926 15.35 -30.57 18.77
N ARG A 927 15.95 -31.64 18.26
CA ARG A 927 17.39 -31.85 18.46
C ARG A 927 18.16 -30.78 17.70
N SER A 928 19.09 -30.13 18.40
CA SER A 928 19.96 -29.10 17.85
C SER A 928 20.69 -29.56 16.58
N PHE A 929 20.94 -28.66 15.64
CA PHE A 929 21.92 -28.88 14.56
C PHE A 929 23.38 -28.91 15.07
N GLY A 930 23.65 -28.46 16.30
CA GLY A 930 24.97 -28.37 16.94
C GLY A 930 25.31 -26.96 17.46
N ASN A 931 26.35 -26.83 18.30
CA ASN A 931 26.89 -25.55 18.77
C ASN A 931 27.75 -24.88 17.69
N GLY A 932 27.46 -23.61 17.40
CA GLY A 932 28.32 -22.73 16.61
C GLY A 932 28.14 -22.82 15.09
N LEU A 933 28.13 -21.66 14.45
CA LEU A 933 28.63 -21.54 13.08
C LEU A 933 30.04 -22.17 13.04
N LEU A 934 30.31 -23.05 12.07
CA LEU A 934 31.60 -23.69 11.76
C LEU A 934 32.41 -24.27 12.96
N VAL A 935 32.21 -25.57 13.21
CA VAL A 935 33.34 -26.45 13.52
C VAL A 935 33.42 -27.46 12.37
N ASP A 936 34.45 -27.34 11.55
CA ASP A 936 34.75 -28.22 10.42
C ASP A 936 34.76 -29.69 10.84
N THR A 937 34.10 -30.55 10.05
CA THR A 937 34.59 -31.91 9.85
C THR A 937 35.48 -31.90 8.62
N MET A 938 36.76 -32.21 8.85
CA MET A 938 37.58 -32.93 7.87
C MET A 938 36.85 -34.17 7.35
#